data_AF-A0A2G5HHM4-F1
#
_entry.id   AF-A0A2G5HHM4-F1
#
_cell.length_a   1.000
_cell.length_b   1.000
_cell.length_c   1.000
_cell.angle_alpha   90.00
_cell.angle_beta   90.00
_cell.angle_gamma   90.00
#
_symmetry.space_group_name_H-M   'P 1'
#
loop_
_entity.id
_entity.type
_entity.pdbx_description
1 polymer ?
#
loop_
_entity_poly.entity_id
_entity_poly.type
_entity_poly.pdbx_seq_one_letter_code
_entity_poly.pdbx_strand_id
1 'polypeptide(L)'
;MNAIGLRPRPVLRYRPSLIDLVNRTRPQSSEDSARWSPEAQAQPSIEPLETSFEPITATLPPTSPSHIPLPESPTKERRPSIVVIDEVPGTQVKASPPRIIIEPETPELGTAPDTPHNTANMSKKGDKKQQQQDGEEQGGSIFSISGPVIVAQNMIGVAMYELVKVGFDQLVGEVIRIDADKATIQVYEETAGVTVGDPVLRTGKPLSVELGPGLMETIYDGIQRPLKAISDKSNSIYIPRGIDVPALDRTRKWEFTPNDKFKVGDHITGGDVFGSVKENTLLSDHKIMLPPRARGKITKYPKKGEYTVDEKILEVEFEGQKFEYSMMHPWPVRVPRPSNDKLSSGDPLIVGQRVLDALFPSVQGGTVCIPGAFGCGKTVISQSLSKFSNSDLIVYVGCGERGNEMAEVLMDFPELTIDFDGRKEPIMKRTCLIANTSNMPVAAREASIYTDSSSRWAEALREISGRLGEMPADQGFPAYLGAKLASFYERAGKVVSLGSPDRQGSISIVGAVSPPGGDFSDPVTTSTLGIVQVFWGLDKKLAQRKHFPSVNTALSYSKYTKALEKYYQENAPQFPRYRERIRELLSQSEELDQVVQLVGKSALGDSDKITLDVATLIKEDFLQQNGYSEYDQFCPLWKTAWMMKAMMTFHDEAQKAISQGHNWSKVRESTSDVQSELRSMKFEIPSEGEEAITKKYEDLVQRMTEKFAAVIDE
;
A
#
# COMPACT_ATOMS: atom_id res chain seq x y z
N MET A 1 25.83 59.34 2.61
CA MET A 1 25.53 58.11 1.85
C MET A 1 26.01 56.94 2.68
N ASN A 2 25.09 56.12 3.20
CA ASN A 2 25.43 55.06 4.16
C ASN A 2 25.67 53.71 3.46
N ALA A 3 26.38 52.85 4.18
CA ALA A 3 26.86 51.55 3.72
C ALA A 3 25.74 50.55 3.37
N ILE A 4 26.06 49.60 2.49
CA ILE A 4 25.82 48.15 2.64
C ILE A 4 26.86 47.43 1.77
N GLY A 5 27.57 46.44 2.33
CA GLY A 5 28.57 45.66 1.61
C GLY A 5 27.98 44.37 1.03
N LEU A 6 28.17 44.14 -0.27
CA LEU A 6 27.79 42.90 -0.95
C LEU A 6 29.02 41.99 -1.11
N ARG A 7 28.91 40.74 -0.65
CA ARG A 7 29.91 39.68 -0.93
C ARG A 7 29.64 39.09 -2.34
N PRO A 8 30.67 38.74 -3.12
CA PRO A 8 30.50 38.05 -4.40
C PRO A 8 30.02 36.60 -4.19
N ARG A 9 29.22 36.08 -5.13
CA ARG A 9 28.70 34.70 -5.13
C ARG A 9 29.83 33.67 -5.31
N PRO A 10 29.76 32.47 -4.70
CA PRO A 10 30.74 31.42 -4.92
C PRO A 10 30.60 30.81 -6.32
N VAL A 11 31.73 30.60 -7.00
CA VAL A 11 31.80 29.89 -8.29
C VAL A 11 31.70 28.38 -8.05
N LEU A 12 30.77 27.71 -8.74
CA LEU A 12 30.63 26.25 -8.70
C LEU A 12 31.89 25.58 -9.26
N ARG A 13 32.57 24.77 -8.43
CA ARG A 13 33.67 23.92 -8.89
C ARG A 13 33.10 22.66 -9.57
N TYR A 14 33.57 22.42 -10.80
CA TYR A 14 33.27 21.21 -11.56
C TYR A 14 33.76 19.96 -10.82
N ARG A 15 32.95 18.88 -10.79
CA ARG A 15 33.36 17.59 -10.19
C ARG A 15 34.31 16.87 -11.16
N PRO A 16 35.44 16.29 -10.69
CA PRO A 16 36.34 15.54 -11.55
C PRO A 16 35.68 14.27 -12.09
N SER A 17 36.12 13.81 -13.26
CA SER A 17 35.60 12.60 -13.89
C SER A 17 36.14 11.34 -13.20
N LEU A 18 35.47 10.20 -13.43
CA LEU A 18 35.87 8.92 -12.83
C LEU A 18 37.29 8.47 -13.29
N ILE A 19 37.72 8.92 -14.46
CA ILE A 19 39.07 8.71 -15.00
C ILE A 19 40.15 9.50 -14.21
N ASP A 20 39.83 10.71 -13.76
CA ASP A 20 40.74 11.54 -12.95
C ASP A 20 40.99 10.96 -11.55
N LEU A 21 40.03 10.19 -11.04
CA LEU A 21 40.15 9.46 -9.77
C LEU A 21 41.03 8.20 -9.92
N VAL A 22 40.83 7.41 -10.97
CA VAL A 22 41.61 6.18 -11.24
C VAL A 22 43.10 6.47 -11.45
N ASN A 23 43.43 7.60 -12.09
CA ASN A 23 44.82 8.01 -12.34
C ASN A 23 45.57 8.52 -11.09
N ARG A 24 44.88 8.82 -9.98
CA ARG A 24 45.51 9.28 -8.72
C ARG A 24 45.92 8.16 -7.77
N THR A 25 45.52 6.92 -8.04
CA THR A 25 45.65 5.78 -7.11
C THR A 25 46.83 4.82 -7.38
N ARG A 26 47.81 5.19 -8.22
CA ARG A 26 49.03 4.39 -8.43
C ARG A 26 50.25 5.01 -7.71
N PRO A 27 50.88 4.31 -6.74
CA PRO A 27 52.18 4.68 -6.21
C PRO A 27 53.27 4.56 -7.30
N GLN A 28 54.29 5.41 -7.23
CA GLN A 28 55.46 5.33 -8.11
C GLN A 28 56.45 4.28 -7.60
N SER A 29 56.89 3.38 -8.49
CA SER A 29 58.08 2.55 -8.28
C SER A 29 58.77 2.26 -9.62
N SER A 30 60.01 2.76 -9.74
CA SER A 30 61.12 2.33 -10.63
C SER A 30 60.81 1.76 -12.03
N GLU A 31 61.23 2.52 -13.04
CA GLU A 31 62.04 2.07 -14.19
C GLU A 31 61.79 0.66 -14.76
N ASP A 32 61.26 0.58 -15.98
CA ASP A 32 62.15 0.32 -17.12
C ASP A 32 61.60 0.82 -18.47
N SER A 33 62.47 0.86 -19.48
CA SER A 33 62.31 1.67 -20.70
C SER A 33 61.70 0.94 -21.90
N ALA A 34 60.74 1.60 -22.58
CA ALA A 34 60.44 1.36 -24.00
C ALA A 34 59.77 2.60 -24.63
N ARG A 35 60.29 3.06 -25.78
CA ARG A 35 59.79 4.23 -26.53
C ARG A 35 58.67 3.84 -27.48
N TRP A 36 57.64 4.69 -27.65
CA TRP A 36 57.29 5.25 -28.96
C TRP A 36 56.33 6.45 -28.86
N SER A 37 56.60 7.49 -29.66
CA SER A 37 55.72 8.67 -29.85
C SER A 37 54.69 8.42 -30.97
N PRO A 38 53.45 8.96 -30.90
CA PRO A 38 52.47 8.81 -31.97
C PRO A 38 52.40 10.04 -32.90
N GLU A 39 52.75 9.89 -34.17
CA GLU A 39 52.32 10.82 -35.23
C GLU A 39 51.84 10.08 -36.49
N ALA A 40 50.57 10.33 -36.82
CA ALA A 40 49.93 10.46 -38.14
C ALA A 40 50.37 9.57 -39.34
N GLN A 41 49.42 8.77 -39.87
CA GLN A 41 48.76 8.94 -41.19
C GLN A 41 48.20 7.61 -41.76
N ALA A 42 47.26 7.76 -42.72
CA ALA A 42 46.67 6.77 -43.64
C ALA A 42 45.59 5.79 -43.12
N GLN A 43 44.39 5.93 -43.69
CA GLN A 43 43.34 4.89 -43.75
C GLN A 43 43.74 3.78 -44.74
N PRO A 44 43.05 2.63 -44.70
CA PRO A 44 42.28 2.28 -45.91
C PRO A 44 40.86 1.75 -45.66
N SER A 45 40.10 1.84 -46.75
CA SER A 45 38.77 1.32 -47.06
C SER A 45 38.33 -0.01 -46.43
N ILE A 46 37.03 -0.09 -46.11
CA ILE A 46 36.27 -1.34 -45.94
C ILE A 46 35.17 -1.37 -47.01
N GLU A 47 35.13 -2.43 -47.82
CA GLU A 47 34.05 -2.69 -48.79
C GLU A 47 32.83 -3.34 -48.09
N PRO A 48 31.58 -2.96 -48.45
CA PRO A 48 30.38 -3.67 -48.01
C PRO A 48 30.07 -4.85 -48.94
N LEU A 49 29.83 -6.04 -48.38
CA LEU A 49 29.36 -7.19 -49.16
C LEU A 49 27.92 -7.00 -49.65
N GLU A 50 27.70 -7.18 -50.94
CA GLU A 50 26.38 -7.38 -51.52
C GLU A 50 25.82 -8.77 -51.14
N THR A 51 24.57 -8.83 -50.72
CA THR A 51 23.77 -10.06 -50.80
C THR A 51 22.43 -9.75 -51.45
N SER A 52 22.17 -10.41 -52.58
CA SER A 52 20.96 -10.26 -53.37
C SER A 52 19.79 -11.00 -52.73
N PHE A 53 18.63 -10.34 -52.64
CA PHE A 53 17.35 -10.97 -52.36
C PHE A 53 16.36 -10.65 -53.48
N GLU A 54 15.85 -11.70 -54.13
CA GLU A 54 14.83 -11.60 -55.16
C GLU A 54 13.44 -11.31 -54.57
N PRO A 55 12.56 -10.57 -55.27
CA PRO A 55 11.22 -10.28 -54.80
C PRO A 55 10.26 -11.46 -55.07
N ILE A 56 9.85 -12.18 -54.02
CA ILE A 56 8.81 -13.22 -54.15
C ILE A 56 7.43 -12.55 -54.30
N THR A 57 6.73 -12.93 -55.35
CA THR A 57 5.42 -12.43 -55.75
C THR A 57 4.32 -12.80 -54.74
N ALA A 58 3.47 -11.84 -54.38
CA ALA A 58 2.33 -12.08 -53.50
C ALA A 58 1.26 -12.97 -54.18
N THR A 59 1.02 -14.16 -53.61
CA THR A 59 -0.11 -15.03 -53.98
C THR A 59 -1.31 -14.79 -53.07
N LEU A 60 -2.50 -14.78 -53.68
CA LEU A 60 -3.78 -14.57 -52.99
C LEU A 60 -4.12 -15.75 -52.06
N PRO A 61 -4.78 -15.52 -50.90
CA PRO A 61 -5.26 -16.60 -50.04
C PRO A 61 -6.47 -17.31 -50.67
N PRO A 62 -6.56 -18.65 -50.62
CA PRO A 62 -7.72 -19.39 -51.09
C PRO A 62 -8.90 -19.29 -50.10
N THR A 63 -10.10 -19.46 -50.65
CA THR A 63 -11.39 -19.32 -49.97
C THR A 63 -11.79 -20.52 -49.10
N SER A 64 -12.60 -20.22 -48.08
CA SER A 64 -13.44 -21.13 -47.26
C SER A 64 -12.75 -22.21 -46.39
N PRO A 65 -13.00 -22.24 -45.07
CA PRO A 65 -12.61 -23.36 -44.21
C PRO A 65 -13.59 -24.54 -44.35
N SER A 66 -13.06 -25.75 -44.46
CA SER A 66 -13.83 -26.99 -44.46
C SER A 66 -14.29 -27.37 -43.04
N HIS A 67 -15.52 -27.89 -42.93
CA HIS A 67 -16.06 -28.40 -41.67
C HIS A 67 -15.29 -29.65 -41.20
N ILE A 68 -14.73 -29.59 -39.98
CA ILE A 68 -14.32 -30.76 -39.20
C ILE A 68 -15.36 -30.93 -38.07
N PRO A 69 -16.03 -32.08 -37.93
CA PRO A 69 -17.03 -32.27 -36.89
C PRO A 69 -16.39 -32.42 -35.50
N LEU A 70 -16.93 -31.70 -34.52
CA LEU A 70 -16.58 -31.85 -33.10
C LEU A 70 -17.30 -33.09 -32.51
N PRO A 71 -16.70 -33.78 -31.52
CA PRO A 71 -17.34 -34.90 -30.84
C PRO A 71 -18.53 -34.44 -29.97
N GLU A 72 -19.54 -35.31 -29.86
CA GLU A 72 -20.82 -35.00 -29.22
C GLU A 72 -20.71 -34.80 -27.70
N SER A 73 -21.50 -33.86 -27.18
CA SER A 73 -21.61 -33.59 -25.74
C SER A 73 -22.61 -34.56 -25.08
N PRO A 74 -22.29 -35.14 -23.90
CA PRO A 74 -23.22 -36.05 -23.23
C PRO A 74 -24.48 -35.32 -22.75
N THR A 75 -25.64 -35.90 -23.06
CA THR A 75 -26.97 -35.35 -22.83
C THR A 75 -27.36 -35.31 -21.34
N LYS A 76 -28.00 -34.22 -20.92
CA LYS A 76 -28.62 -34.10 -19.58
C LYS A 76 -29.89 -34.96 -19.49
N GLU A 77 -29.94 -35.88 -18.53
CA GLU A 77 -31.19 -36.51 -18.12
C GLU A 77 -32.13 -35.49 -17.44
N ARG A 78 -33.43 -35.61 -17.72
CA ARG A 78 -34.47 -34.72 -17.19
C ARG A 78 -34.96 -35.20 -15.82
N ARG A 79 -34.96 -34.32 -14.81
CA ARG A 79 -35.86 -34.45 -13.65
C ARG A 79 -37.22 -33.80 -13.99
N PRO A 80 -38.36 -34.36 -13.56
CA PRO A 80 -39.67 -33.78 -13.81
C PRO A 80 -39.92 -32.53 -12.96
N SER A 81 -40.64 -31.57 -13.53
CA SER A 81 -41.03 -30.28 -12.94
C SER A 81 -42.28 -30.38 -12.06
N ILE A 82 -42.31 -29.62 -10.96
CA ILE A 82 -43.50 -29.39 -10.14
C ILE A 82 -44.18 -28.09 -10.58
N VAL A 83 -45.51 -28.10 -10.62
CA VAL A 83 -46.39 -26.97 -11.00
C VAL A 83 -46.85 -26.22 -9.75
N VAL A 84 -47.06 -24.90 -9.87
CA VAL A 84 -47.56 -24.00 -8.80
C VAL A 84 -49.01 -23.62 -9.08
N ILE A 85 -49.93 -23.83 -8.12
CA ILE A 85 -51.23 -23.13 -7.93
C ILE A 85 -51.54 -23.09 -6.40
N ASP A 86 -52.36 -22.13 -5.98
CA ASP A 86 -52.43 -21.50 -4.65
C ASP A 86 -53.39 -22.10 -3.56
N GLU A 87 -53.16 -21.62 -2.33
CA GLU A 87 -54.12 -21.02 -1.37
C GLU A 87 -54.86 -21.79 -0.21
N VAL A 88 -54.94 -21.05 0.93
CA VAL A 88 -55.79 -21.14 2.16
C VAL A 88 -55.64 -22.32 3.17
N PRO A 89 -56.03 -22.17 4.47
CA PRO A 89 -55.16 -22.60 5.58
C PRO A 89 -55.80 -23.52 6.64
N GLY A 90 -54.96 -24.13 7.49
CA GLY A 90 -55.37 -24.48 8.86
C GLY A 90 -54.73 -25.70 9.51
N THR A 91 -54.53 -25.56 10.83
CA THR A 91 -54.40 -26.63 11.83
C THR A 91 -53.04 -27.32 12.00
N GLN A 92 -52.73 -27.52 13.28
CA GLN A 92 -51.44 -27.84 13.91
C GLN A 92 -50.99 -29.31 13.81
N VAL A 93 -49.73 -29.53 14.23
CA VAL A 93 -49.18 -30.69 14.99
C VAL A 93 -48.19 -31.64 14.26
N LYS A 94 -47.02 -31.79 14.93
CA LYS A 94 -46.02 -32.89 14.95
C LYS A 94 -44.77 -32.87 14.04
N ALA A 95 -43.65 -32.70 14.77
CA ALA A 95 -42.41 -33.51 14.75
C ALA A 95 -41.33 -33.24 13.69
N SER A 96 -40.28 -32.55 14.14
CA SER A 96 -38.95 -32.50 13.54
C SER A 96 -38.15 -33.80 13.78
N PRO A 97 -37.18 -34.16 12.91
CA PRO A 97 -36.31 -35.32 13.12
C PRO A 97 -35.32 -35.13 14.30
N PRO A 98 -34.80 -36.23 14.89
CA PRO A 98 -34.12 -36.19 16.19
C PRO A 98 -32.70 -35.61 16.13
N ARG A 99 -32.33 -34.89 17.20
CA ARG A 99 -30.94 -34.56 17.52
C ARG A 99 -30.33 -35.69 18.34
N ILE A 100 -29.10 -36.09 18.00
CA ILE A 100 -28.28 -36.96 18.85
C ILE A 100 -27.74 -36.09 20.00
N ILE A 101 -28.02 -36.50 21.23
CA ILE A 101 -27.49 -35.92 22.46
C ILE A 101 -26.67 -37.01 23.14
N ILE A 102 -25.45 -36.67 23.58
CA ILE A 102 -24.59 -37.53 24.38
C ILE A 102 -24.59 -36.93 25.79
N GLU A 103 -25.09 -37.66 26.78
CA GLU A 103 -25.01 -37.29 28.20
C GLU A 103 -23.88 -38.09 28.88
N PRO A 104 -23.20 -37.52 29.90
CA PRO A 104 -22.09 -38.16 30.58
C PRO A 104 -22.52 -39.04 31.77
N GLU A 105 -21.90 -40.22 31.91
CA GLU A 105 -22.10 -41.10 33.07
C GLU A 105 -21.23 -40.67 34.27
N THR A 106 -21.81 -40.70 35.47
CA THR A 106 -21.13 -40.50 36.76
C THR A 106 -21.02 -41.83 37.54
N PRO A 107 -19.84 -42.22 38.05
CA PRO A 107 -19.70 -43.29 39.04
C PRO A 107 -19.85 -42.80 40.49
N GLU A 108 -20.30 -43.68 41.38
CA GLU A 108 -20.70 -43.39 42.76
C GLU A 108 -19.55 -43.41 43.80
N LEU A 109 -19.83 -42.89 45.01
CA LEU A 109 -18.94 -42.91 46.17
C LEU A 109 -18.78 -44.32 46.76
N GLY A 110 -17.54 -44.71 47.08
CA GLY A 110 -17.21 -45.89 47.90
C GLY A 110 -16.28 -45.52 49.07
N THR A 111 -16.49 -46.13 50.24
CA THR A 111 -15.87 -45.76 51.53
C THR A 111 -14.44 -46.25 51.74
N ALA A 112 -13.67 -45.53 52.56
CA ALA A 112 -12.28 -45.79 52.92
C ALA A 112 -12.08 -46.87 54.02
N PRO A 113 -10.82 -47.30 54.23
CA PRO A 113 -10.30 -47.59 55.57
C PRO A 113 -8.97 -46.87 55.90
N ASP A 114 -8.81 -46.46 57.17
CA ASP A 114 -7.62 -45.78 57.71
C ASP A 114 -6.42 -46.74 57.92
N THR A 115 -5.15 -46.37 57.68
CA THR A 115 -4.16 -45.72 58.59
C THR A 115 -2.74 -46.07 58.09
N PRO A 116 -1.61 -45.51 58.62
CA PRO A 116 -1.32 -44.11 58.93
C PRO A 116 0.03 -43.61 58.33
N HIS A 117 0.27 -42.30 58.47
CA HIS A 117 1.50 -41.53 58.20
C HIS A 117 2.84 -42.23 57.90
N ASN A 118 3.54 -41.71 56.87
CA ASN A 118 4.92 -41.26 57.08
C ASN A 118 5.33 -40.08 56.17
N THR A 119 5.93 -39.04 56.76
CA THR A 119 6.39 -37.83 56.05
C THR A 119 7.85 -37.94 55.66
N ALA A 120 8.19 -37.73 54.38
CA ALA A 120 9.58 -37.51 53.95
C ALA A 120 9.66 -36.47 52.82
N ASN A 121 10.44 -35.40 53.05
CA ASN A 121 10.75 -34.41 52.03
C ASN A 121 11.56 -35.04 50.88
N MET A 122 11.11 -34.87 49.64
CA MET A 122 11.98 -34.99 48.46
C MET A 122 11.82 -33.80 47.52
N SER A 123 12.95 -33.39 46.95
CA SER A 123 13.14 -32.08 46.34
C SER A 123 12.79 -32.06 44.85
N LYS A 124 12.42 -30.86 44.36
CA LYS A 124 12.11 -30.57 42.96
C LYS A 124 13.29 -30.92 42.03
N LYS A 125 13.23 -32.11 41.43
CA LYS A 125 14.14 -32.57 40.36
C LYS A 125 13.42 -33.20 39.15
N GLY A 126 12.08 -33.28 39.16
CA GLY A 126 11.27 -33.81 38.05
C GLY A 126 11.14 -32.83 36.88
N ASP A 127 10.75 -31.59 37.16
CA ASP A 127 10.32 -30.59 36.16
C ASP A 127 11.33 -30.35 35.02
N LYS A 128 12.64 -30.44 35.31
CA LYS A 128 13.70 -30.25 34.30
C LYS A 128 13.84 -31.41 33.30
N LYS A 129 13.39 -32.63 33.64
CA LYS A 129 13.38 -33.75 32.68
C LYS A 129 12.15 -33.73 31.79
N GLN A 130 10.98 -33.39 32.33
CA GLN A 130 9.77 -33.25 31.51
C GLN A 130 9.89 -32.09 30.50
N GLN A 131 10.42 -30.93 30.90
CA GLN A 131 10.70 -29.83 29.95
C GLN A 131 11.75 -30.16 28.89
N GLN A 132 12.62 -31.18 29.09
CA GLN A 132 13.51 -31.67 28.04
C GLN A 132 12.83 -32.69 27.12
N GLN A 133 11.99 -33.59 27.66
CA GLN A 133 11.25 -34.57 26.86
C GLN A 133 10.19 -33.90 25.96
N ASP A 134 9.45 -32.90 26.47
CA ASP A 134 8.49 -32.12 25.66
C ASP A 134 9.17 -31.38 24.50
N GLY A 135 10.47 -31.06 24.63
CA GLY A 135 11.27 -30.44 23.58
C GLY A 135 11.81 -31.42 22.52
N GLU A 136 11.99 -32.69 22.88
CA GLU A 136 12.45 -33.73 21.96
C GLU A 136 11.31 -34.28 21.08
N GLU A 137 10.05 -34.30 21.56
CA GLU A 137 8.89 -34.74 20.77
C GLU A 137 8.41 -33.74 19.69
N GLN A 138 8.96 -32.51 19.67
CA GLN A 138 8.53 -31.45 18.76
C GLN A 138 9.43 -31.22 17.53
N GLY A 139 10.49 -32.02 17.36
CA GLY A 139 11.45 -31.92 16.26
C GLY A 139 11.21 -32.87 15.08
N GLY A 140 11.10 -32.33 13.87
CA GLY A 140 11.25 -33.08 12.62
C GLY A 140 12.67 -33.05 12.07
N SER A 141 12.90 -33.69 10.93
CA SER A 141 14.19 -33.68 10.21
C SER A 141 13.99 -33.34 8.72
N ILE A 142 14.96 -32.65 8.11
CA ILE A 142 14.88 -32.33 6.68
C ILE A 142 15.09 -33.59 5.83
N PHE A 143 14.14 -33.85 4.92
CA PHE A 143 14.17 -34.94 3.95
C PHE A 143 14.65 -34.49 2.56
N SER A 144 14.25 -33.29 2.11
CA SER A 144 14.63 -32.76 0.79
C SER A 144 14.60 -31.23 0.77
N ILE A 145 15.42 -30.63 -0.11
CA ILE A 145 15.59 -29.17 -0.25
C ILE A 145 15.51 -28.82 -1.74
N SER A 146 14.65 -27.86 -2.10
CA SER A 146 14.50 -27.37 -3.47
C SER A 146 14.32 -25.84 -3.48
N GLY A 147 15.45 -25.13 -3.50
CA GLY A 147 15.48 -23.68 -3.30
C GLY A 147 14.90 -23.31 -1.92
N PRO A 148 13.96 -22.36 -1.82
CA PRO A 148 13.34 -21.97 -0.55
C PRO A 148 12.25 -22.95 -0.06
N VAL A 149 11.92 -24.00 -0.83
CA VAL A 149 10.96 -25.04 -0.44
C VAL A 149 11.74 -26.22 0.14
N ILE A 150 11.42 -26.59 1.38
CA ILE A 150 12.04 -27.69 2.12
C ILE A 150 10.95 -28.69 2.48
N VAL A 151 11.23 -29.98 2.34
CA VAL A 151 10.35 -31.06 2.81
C VAL A 151 10.99 -31.67 4.06
N ALA A 152 10.29 -31.62 5.18
CA ALA A 152 10.66 -32.28 6.42
C ALA A 152 9.82 -33.55 6.64
N GLN A 153 10.37 -34.50 7.38
CA GLN A 153 9.73 -35.75 7.84
C GLN A 153 9.75 -35.80 9.38
N ASN A 154 9.01 -36.74 9.98
CA ASN A 154 8.74 -36.80 11.42
C ASN A 154 8.00 -35.53 11.92
N MET A 155 7.04 -35.02 11.14
CA MET A 155 6.33 -33.77 11.41
C MET A 155 4.86 -33.97 11.85
N ILE A 156 4.50 -35.18 12.28
CA ILE A 156 3.15 -35.52 12.80
C ILE A 156 2.70 -34.51 13.87
N GLY A 157 1.52 -33.93 13.67
CA GLY A 157 0.91 -32.94 14.57
C GLY A 157 1.29 -31.49 14.27
N VAL A 158 2.05 -31.21 13.20
CA VAL A 158 2.22 -29.84 12.70
C VAL A 158 0.92 -29.32 12.06
N ALA A 159 0.64 -28.02 12.20
CA ALA A 159 -0.52 -27.38 11.58
C ALA A 159 -0.18 -26.71 10.23
N MET A 160 -1.19 -26.58 9.36
CA MET A 160 -1.08 -25.73 8.16
C MET A 160 -0.88 -24.27 8.58
N TYR A 161 0.03 -23.56 7.88
CA TYR A 161 0.44 -22.19 8.19
C TYR A 161 1.12 -22.02 9.57
N GLU A 162 1.59 -23.11 10.18
CA GLU A 162 2.43 -23.03 11.38
C GLU A 162 3.84 -22.54 11.04
N LEU A 163 4.39 -21.69 11.90
CA LEU A 163 5.77 -21.23 11.81
C LEU A 163 6.71 -22.29 12.40
N VAL A 164 7.82 -22.53 11.72
CA VAL A 164 8.86 -23.50 12.10
C VAL A 164 10.24 -22.86 12.02
N LYS A 165 11.17 -23.35 12.84
CA LYS A 165 12.60 -22.99 12.80
C LYS A 165 13.39 -24.12 12.17
N VAL A 166 14.01 -23.85 11.02
CA VAL A 166 14.63 -24.86 10.14
C VAL A 166 16.15 -24.76 10.20
N GLY A 167 16.83 -25.90 10.36
CA GLY A 167 18.28 -25.96 10.36
C GLY A 167 18.91 -25.57 11.70
N PHE A 168 20.23 -25.77 11.82
CA PHE A 168 20.99 -25.31 12.97
C PHE A 168 21.00 -23.78 13.12
N ASP A 169 20.92 -23.06 11.99
CA ASP A 169 20.76 -21.60 11.92
C ASP A 169 19.35 -21.13 12.38
N GLN A 170 18.40 -22.02 12.68
CA GLN A 170 17.02 -21.69 13.08
C GLN A 170 16.27 -20.76 12.12
N LEU A 171 16.46 -20.95 10.80
CA LEU A 171 15.83 -20.14 9.76
C LEU A 171 14.31 -20.17 9.88
N VAL A 172 13.66 -19.00 9.81
CA VAL A 172 12.20 -18.91 9.92
C VAL A 172 11.55 -19.47 8.66
N GLY A 173 10.59 -20.39 8.80
CA GLY A 173 9.76 -20.91 7.71
C GLY A 173 8.30 -21.11 8.13
N GLU A 174 7.44 -21.39 7.16
CA GLU A 174 6.01 -21.68 7.36
C GLU A 174 5.58 -22.94 6.61
N VAL A 175 4.74 -23.76 7.23
CA VAL A 175 4.22 -25.00 6.65
C VAL A 175 3.09 -24.70 5.65
N ILE A 176 3.28 -25.12 4.40
CA ILE A 176 2.38 -24.81 3.27
C ILE A 176 1.64 -26.02 2.69
N ARG A 177 2.10 -27.24 2.97
CA ARG A 177 1.43 -28.50 2.59
C ARG A 177 1.82 -29.59 3.57
N ILE A 178 0.89 -30.47 3.92
CA ILE A 178 1.14 -31.66 4.76
C ILE A 178 0.70 -32.90 3.97
N ASP A 179 1.56 -33.90 3.92
CA ASP A 179 1.36 -35.19 3.25
C ASP A 179 1.77 -36.31 4.22
N ALA A 180 0.78 -36.84 4.95
CA ALA A 180 0.96 -37.75 6.08
C ALA A 180 1.97 -37.23 7.13
N ASP A 181 3.15 -37.85 7.21
CA ASP A 181 4.24 -37.46 8.12
C ASP A 181 5.18 -36.38 7.54
N LYS A 182 5.06 -36.09 6.23
CA LYS A 182 5.90 -35.10 5.55
C LYS A 182 5.23 -33.73 5.53
N ALA A 183 5.99 -32.70 5.88
CA ALA A 183 5.57 -31.32 5.81
C ALA A 183 6.42 -30.56 4.77
N THR A 184 5.76 -29.93 3.80
CA THR A 184 6.39 -28.97 2.91
C THR A 184 6.38 -27.60 3.58
N ILE A 185 7.57 -27.04 3.74
CA ILE A 185 7.87 -25.80 4.44
C ILE A 185 8.44 -24.81 3.43
N GLN A 186 7.96 -23.56 3.49
CA GLN A 186 8.51 -22.43 2.77
C GLN A 186 9.39 -21.62 3.72
N VAL A 187 10.67 -21.50 3.41
CA VAL A 187 11.63 -20.75 4.24
C VAL A 187 11.60 -19.27 3.84
N TYR A 188 11.50 -18.39 4.84
CA TYR A 188 11.49 -16.93 4.68
C TYR A 188 12.89 -16.33 4.53
N GLU A 189 13.93 -17.14 4.73
CA GLU A 189 15.35 -16.80 4.58
C GLU A 189 16.02 -17.58 3.43
N GLU A 190 17.29 -17.30 3.17
CA GLU A 190 18.09 -18.05 2.21
C GLU A 190 18.47 -19.43 2.75
N THR A 191 18.14 -20.49 2.02
CA THR A 191 18.38 -21.90 2.40
C THR A 191 19.78 -22.43 2.08
N ALA A 192 20.69 -21.57 1.61
CA ALA A 192 22.03 -21.95 1.20
C ALA A 192 22.86 -22.50 2.39
N GLY A 193 23.29 -23.76 2.32
CA GLY A 193 24.06 -24.41 3.38
C GLY A 193 23.23 -25.15 4.43
N VAL A 194 21.90 -25.16 4.33
CA VAL A 194 21.04 -26.12 5.04
C VAL A 194 21.26 -27.52 4.45
N THR A 195 21.35 -28.55 5.29
CA THR A 195 21.62 -29.93 4.86
C THR A 195 20.47 -30.91 5.16
N VAL A 196 20.45 -32.03 4.44
CA VAL A 196 19.51 -33.13 4.69
C VAL A 196 19.85 -33.79 6.03
N GLY A 197 18.84 -34.00 6.87
CA GLY A 197 19.01 -34.46 8.25
C GLY A 197 19.08 -33.36 9.30
N ASP A 198 19.16 -32.08 8.92
CA ASP A 198 19.11 -30.97 9.89
C ASP A 198 17.75 -30.96 10.63
N PRO A 199 17.71 -30.49 11.89
CA PRO A 199 16.49 -30.44 12.69
C PRO A 199 15.51 -29.36 12.20
N VAL A 200 14.22 -29.62 12.41
CA VAL A 200 13.13 -28.67 12.20
C VAL A 200 12.30 -28.57 13.47
N LEU A 201 12.34 -27.42 14.14
CA LEU A 201 11.61 -27.18 15.38
C LEU A 201 10.26 -26.54 15.10
N ARG A 202 9.20 -27.10 15.69
CA ARG A 202 7.83 -26.56 15.64
C ARG A 202 7.63 -25.44 16.65
N THR A 203 6.70 -24.52 16.38
CA THR A 203 6.37 -23.43 17.32
C THR A 203 4.92 -23.45 17.81
N GLY A 204 4.07 -24.29 17.23
CA GLY A 204 2.65 -24.42 17.54
C GLY A 204 1.82 -23.17 17.21
N LYS A 205 2.38 -22.19 16.51
CA LYS A 205 1.76 -20.88 16.25
C LYS A 205 1.93 -20.48 14.77
N PRO A 206 0.92 -19.81 14.17
CA PRO A 206 1.07 -19.23 12.85
C PRO A 206 1.97 -17.98 12.89
N LEU A 207 2.46 -17.55 11.73
CA LEU A 207 3.18 -16.28 11.59
C LEU A 207 2.35 -15.13 12.20
N SER A 208 2.91 -14.51 13.23
CA SER A 208 2.23 -13.53 14.08
C SER A 208 3.14 -12.33 14.31
N VAL A 209 2.56 -11.14 14.30
CA VAL A 209 3.25 -9.87 14.54
C VAL A 209 3.00 -9.38 15.96
N GLU A 210 4.01 -8.76 16.58
CA GLU A 210 3.89 -8.10 17.88
C GLU A 210 3.23 -6.73 17.67
N LEU A 211 2.12 -6.48 18.35
CA LEU A 211 1.41 -5.20 18.31
C LEU A 211 1.47 -4.54 19.69
N GLY A 212 1.99 -3.32 19.78
CA GLY A 212 2.17 -2.57 21.02
C GLY A 212 2.88 -1.23 20.81
N PRO A 213 3.24 -0.51 21.89
CA PRO A 213 4.02 0.73 21.81
C PRO A 213 5.47 0.43 21.41
N GLY A 214 6.04 1.28 20.56
CA GLY A 214 7.37 1.11 19.96
C GLY A 214 7.34 0.63 18.50
N LEU A 215 6.18 0.60 17.84
CA LEU A 215 6.06 0.33 16.40
C LEU A 215 6.37 1.58 15.56
N MET A 216 6.00 2.77 16.04
CA MET A 216 6.15 4.02 15.29
C MET A 216 7.61 4.46 15.26
N GLU A 217 8.03 5.20 14.24
CA GLU A 217 9.44 5.59 13.98
C GLU A 217 10.37 4.41 13.59
N THR A 218 9.96 3.16 13.79
CA THR A 218 10.79 1.99 13.48
C THR A 218 10.70 1.52 12.04
N ILE A 219 11.73 0.80 11.60
CA ILE A 219 11.87 0.23 10.26
C ILE A 219 12.05 -1.28 10.39
N TYR A 220 11.10 -2.02 9.85
CA TYR A 220 11.01 -3.48 9.89
C TYR A 220 11.42 -4.13 8.57
N ASP A 221 11.87 -5.38 8.61
CA ASP A 221 11.93 -6.27 7.45
C ASP A 221 10.57 -6.95 7.16
N GLY A 222 10.51 -7.81 6.14
CA GLY A 222 9.30 -8.52 5.75
C GLY A 222 8.73 -9.51 6.78
N ILE A 223 9.45 -9.82 7.86
CA ILE A 223 8.99 -10.67 8.97
C ILE A 223 8.98 -9.93 10.33
N GLN A 224 8.91 -8.60 10.29
CA GLN A 224 8.81 -7.71 11.45
C GLN A 224 10.06 -7.67 12.37
N ARG A 225 11.26 -7.89 11.84
CA ARG A 225 12.50 -7.63 12.60
C ARG A 225 13.02 -6.20 12.37
N PRO A 226 13.38 -5.45 13.43
CA PRO A 226 13.83 -4.07 13.28
C PRO A 226 15.25 -3.99 12.69
N LEU A 227 15.39 -3.37 11.51
CA LEU A 227 16.65 -3.32 10.75
C LEU A 227 17.79 -2.62 11.52
N LYS A 228 17.46 -1.58 12.31
CA LYS A 228 18.43 -0.88 13.15
C LYS A 228 19.04 -1.80 14.21
N ALA A 229 18.21 -2.54 14.94
CA ALA A 229 18.68 -3.47 15.97
C ALA A 229 19.43 -4.69 15.37
N ILE A 230 19.08 -5.12 14.15
CA ILE A 230 19.87 -6.09 13.40
C ILE A 230 21.29 -5.54 13.15
N SER A 231 21.41 -4.32 12.64
CA SER A 231 22.70 -3.64 12.39
C SER A 231 23.53 -3.48 13.66
N ASP A 232 22.90 -3.02 14.75
CA ASP A 232 23.56 -2.79 16.05
C ASP A 232 24.03 -4.11 16.69
N LYS A 233 23.27 -5.20 16.52
CA LYS A 233 23.60 -6.53 17.05
C LYS A 233 24.64 -7.27 16.19
N SER A 234 24.61 -7.11 14.86
CA SER A 234 25.54 -7.77 13.94
C SER A 234 26.86 -7.02 13.76
N ASN A 235 26.88 -5.71 14.01
CA ASN A 235 27.97 -4.78 13.64
C ASN A 235 28.39 -4.93 12.16
N SER A 236 27.42 -5.21 11.29
CA SER A 236 27.62 -5.47 9.86
C SER A 236 26.57 -4.77 9.00
N ILE A 237 26.96 -4.39 7.78
CA ILE A 237 26.04 -3.86 6.76
C ILE A 237 25.14 -4.94 6.15
N TYR A 238 25.44 -6.21 6.39
CA TYR A 238 24.66 -7.36 5.91
C TYR A 238 23.78 -7.91 7.03
N ILE A 239 22.57 -8.35 6.66
CA ILE A 239 21.67 -9.09 7.55
C ILE A 239 22.18 -10.53 7.63
N PRO A 240 22.66 -11.01 8.79
CA PRO A 240 23.05 -12.41 8.93
C PRO A 240 21.81 -13.31 8.99
N ARG A 241 21.94 -14.53 8.48
CA ARG A 241 20.88 -15.54 8.50
C ARG A 241 20.65 -16.04 9.92
N GLY A 242 19.43 -16.50 10.21
CA GLY A 242 19.07 -17.04 11.52
C GLY A 242 19.01 -16.00 12.64
N ILE A 243 19.09 -14.69 12.31
CA ILE A 243 19.13 -13.65 13.33
C ILE A 243 17.75 -13.46 13.97
N ASP A 244 17.63 -13.90 15.21
CA ASP A 244 16.47 -13.70 16.07
C ASP A 244 16.65 -12.38 16.85
N VAL A 245 15.73 -11.44 16.66
CA VAL A 245 15.67 -10.11 17.29
C VAL A 245 14.20 -9.80 17.56
N PRO A 246 13.82 -9.38 18.79
CA PRO A 246 12.44 -9.06 19.09
C PRO A 246 11.93 -7.88 18.25
N ALA A 247 10.66 -7.90 17.87
CA ALA A 247 10.06 -6.86 17.04
C ALA A 247 9.94 -5.52 17.80
N LEU A 248 9.61 -5.60 19.10
CA LEU A 248 9.56 -4.45 20.00
C LEU A 248 10.73 -4.45 20.98
N ASP A 249 11.27 -3.26 21.27
CA ASP A 249 12.34 -3.08 22.25
C ASP A 249 11.85 -3.45 23.67
N ARG A 250 12.49 -4.45 24.27
CA ARG A 250 12.17 -4.96 25.61
C ARG A 250 12.88 -4.20 26.73
N THR A 251 13.83 -3.31 26.40
CA THR A 251 14.61 -2.52 27.36
C THR A 251 14.03 -1.12 27.57
N ARG A 252 13.38 -0.54 26.55
CA ARG A 252 12.72 0.76 26.63
C ARG A 252 11.53 0.70 27.59
N LYS A 253 11.50 1.65 28.52
CA LYS A 253 10.37 1.91 29.41
C LYS A 253 9.44 2.96 28.82
N TRP A 254 8.16 2.82 29.14
CA TRP A 254 7.09 3.68 28.67
C TRP A 254 6.26 4.20 29.85
N GLU A 255 5.93 5.49 29.86
CA GLU A 255 4.99 6.06 30.84
C GLU A 255 3.57 5.61 30.48
N PHE A 256 3.02 4.70 31.29
CA PHE A 256 1.67 4.18 31.16
C PHE A 256 0.72 4.93 32.08
N THR A 257 -0.39 5.38 31.51
CA THR A 257 -1.50 5.99 32.23
C THR A 257 -2.72 5.05 32.18
N PRO A 258 -3.18 4.49 33.31
CA PRO A 258 -4.40 3.67 33.35
C PRO A 258 -5.63 4.51 32.99
N ASN A 259 -6.69 3.84 32.53
CA ASN A 259 -7.98 4.46 32.25
C ASN A 259 -8.85 4.45 33.51
N ASP A 260 -9.14 5.64 34.06
CA ASP A 260 -9.90 5.84 35.32
C ASP A 260 -11.29 5.17 35.37
N LYS A 261 -11.82 4.75 34.22
CA LYS A 261 -13.10 4.03 34.12
C LYS A 261 -13.06 2.60 34.66
N PHE A 262 -11.89 1.95 34.69
CA PHE A 262 -11.76 0.54 35.08
C PHE A 262 -11.21 0.41 36.51
N LYS A 263 -11.81 -0.52 37.28
CA LYS A 263 -11.41 -0.88 38.63
C LYS A 263 -11.25 -2.39 38.77
N VAL A 264 -10.56 -2.81 39.83
CA VAL A 264 -10.47 -4.23 40.20
C VAL A 264 -11.88 -4.75 40.53
N GLY A 265 -12.27 -5.84 39.88
CA GLY A 265 -13.62 -6.43 39.95
C GLY A 265 -14.50 -6.15 38.73
N ASP A 266 -14.18 -5.14 37.91
CA ASP A 266 -14.95 -4.81 36.71
C ASP A 266 -14.77 -5.86 35.60
N HIS A 267 -15.78 -5.97 34.74
CA HIS A 267 -15.72 -6.83 33.55
C HIS A 267 -15.03 -6.07 32.41
N ILE A 268 -14.17 -6.78 31.68
CA ILE A 268 -13.45 -6.28 30.51
C ILE A 268 -13.58 -7.28 29.35
N THR A 269 -13.67 -6.79 28.13
CA THR A 269 -13.77 -7.58 26.89
C THR A 269 -12.70 -7.19 25.86
N GLY A 270 -12.51 -8.03 24.85
CA GLY A 270 -11.50 -7.85 23.82
C GLY A 270 -11.74 -6.56 23.02
N GLY A 271 -10.70 -5.74 22.90
CA GLY A 271 -10.74 -4.41 22.28
C GLY A 271 -10.85 -3.24 23.26
N ASP A 272 -11.27 -3.49 24.51
CA ASP A 272 -11.40 -2.44 25.54
C ASP A 272 -10.07 -1.75 25.82
N VAL A 273 -10.09 -0.41 25.90
CA VAL A 273 -8.90 0.42 26.19
C VAL A 273 -8.70 0.50 27.70
N PHE A 274 -7.81 -0.32 28.23
CA PHE A 274 -7.51 -0.35 29.66
C PHE A 274 -6.43 0.65 30.09
N GLY A 275 -5.79 1.35 29.15
CA GLY A 275 -4.90 2.48 29.44
C GLY A 275 -4.25 3.03 28.18
N SER A 276 -3.36 4.00 28.34
CA SER A 276 -2.60 4.58 27.23
C SER A 276 -1.14 4.85 27.57
N VAL A 277 -0.34 4.89 26.51
CA VAL A 277 1.10 5.18 26.54
C VAL A 277 1.37 6.38 25.65
N LYS A 278 2.23 7.28 26.09
CA LYS A 278 2.75 8.36 25.24
C LYS A 278 3.92 7.83 24.42
N GLU A 279 3.69 7.52 23.15
CA GLU A 279 4.73 6.97 22.28
C GLU A 279 5.64 8.08 21.71
N ASN A 280 5.04 9.06 21.03
CA ASN A 280 5.75 10.13 20.30
C ASN A 280 5.15 11.53 20.59
N THR A 281 5.73 12.61 20.06
CA THR A 281 5.10 13.94 20.18
C THR A 281 3.76 14.00 19.45
N LEU A 282 3.70 13.43 18.23
CA LEU A 282 2.50 13.37 17.40
C LEU A 282 1.49 12.36 17.97
N LEU A 283 1.94 11.13 18.26
CA LEU A 283 1.11 10.10 18.87
C LEU A 283 1.22 10.15 20.40
N SER A 284 0.49 11.10 20.99
CA SER A 284 0.47 11.35 22.43
C SER A 284 -0.36 10.33 23.23
N ASP A 285 -1.30 9.65 22.59
CA ASP A 285 -2.27 8.71 23.20
C ASP A 285 -2.30 7.36 22.43
N HIS A 286 -1.24 6.55 22.59
CA HIS A 286 -1.25 5.16 22.11
C HIS A 286 -2.11 4.31 23.05
N LYS A 287 -3.32 3.98 22.59
CA LYS A 287 -4.33 3.23 23.36
C LYS A 287 -3.98 1.76 23.48
N ILE A 288 -3.64 1.32 24.68
CA ILE A 288 -3.38 -0.10 24.99
C ILE A 288 -4.74 -0.80 25.17
N MET A 289 -4.95 -1.86 24.39
CA MET A 289 -6.22 -2.57 24.28
C MET A 289 -6.09 -4.02 24.74
N LEU A 290 -7.14 -4.57 25.36
CA LEU A 290 -7.18 -6.00 25.66
C LEU A 290 -7.23 -6.82 24.34
N PRO A 291 -6.50 -7.95 24.21
CA PRO A 291 -6.52 -8.77 22.99
C PRO A 291 -7.94 -9.21 22.60
N PRO A 292 -8.34 -9.23 21.31
CA PRO A 292 -9.74 -9.43 20.90
C PRO A 292 -10.43 -10.74 21.34
N ARG A 293 -9.67 -11.77 21.75
CA ARG A 293 -10.20 -13.05 22.23
C ARG A 293 -10.30 -13.15 23.75
N ALA A 294 -9.75 -12.19 24.47
CA ALA A 294 -9.74 -12.16 25.93
C ALA A 294 -11.01 -11.48 26.47
N ARG A 295 -11.52 -11.99 27.59
CA ARG A 295 -12.65 -11.43 28.34
C ARG A 295 -12.57 -11.93 29.79
N GLY A 296 -13.15 -11.21 30.74
CA GLY A 296 -13.25 -11.67 32.12
C GLY A 296 -13.36 -10.52 33.13
N LYS A 297 -13.06 -10.81 34.40
CA LYS A 297 -13.03 -9.81 35.48
C LYS A 297 -11.61 -9.41 35.84
N ILE A 298 -11.35 -8.13 36.02
CA ILE A 298 -10.01 -7.62 36.38
C ILE A 298 -9.68 -8.03 37.83
N THR A 299 -8.65 -8.84 38.05
CA THR A 299 -8.16 -9.20 39.41
C THR A 299 -7.05 -8.30 39.90
N LYS A 300 -6.25 -7.76 38.97
CA LYS A 300 -5.15 -6.83 39.26
C LYS A 300 -5.08 -5.83 38.12
N TYR A 301 -5.03 -4.56 38.50
CA TYR A 301 -5.03 -3.44 37.57
C TYR A 301 -3.75 -2.62 37.77
N PRO A 302 -3.07 -2.18 36.69
CA PRO A 302 -1.83 -1.43 36.80
C PRO A 302 -2.04 -0.03 37.39
N LYS A 303 -1.00 0.49 38.03
CA LYS A 303 -0.94 1.88 38.48
C LYS A 303 -0.32 2.75 37.40
N LYS A 304 -0.45 4.08 37.51
CA LYS A 304 0.36 4.98 36.68
C LYS A 304 1.84 4.78 37.01
N GLY A 305 2.69 4.59 36.00
CA GLY A 305 4.12 4.34 36.18
C GLY A 305 4.86 4.04 34.89
N GLU A 306 6.17 3.82 35.01
CA GLU A 306 7.03 3.35 33.92
C GLU A 306 7.10 1.82 33.91
N TYR A 307 6.83 1.21 32.77
CA TYR A 307 6.91 -0.25 32.57
C TYR A 307 7.56 -0.55 31.21
N THR A 308 8.18 -1.72 31.06
CA THR A 308 8.59 -2.23 29.73
C THR A 308 7.43 -2.87 28.97
N VAL A 309 7.62 -3.08 27.66
CA VAL A 309 6.59 -3.63 26.77
C VAL A 309 6.13 -5.05 27.16
N ASP A 310 7.04 -5.87 27.69
CA ASP A 310 6.77 -7.27 28.08
C ASP A 310 6.21 -7.42 29.51
N GLU A 311 6.28 -6.38 30.33
CA GLU A 311 5.81 -6.44 31.71
C GLU A 311 4.31 -6.70 31.77
N LYS A 312 3.94 -7.73 32.53
CA LYS A 312 2.56 -8.18 32.72
C LYS A 312 1.83 -7.25 33.69
N ILE A 313 1.18 -6.26 33.11
CA ILE A 313 0.54 -5.15 33.83
C ILE A 313 -0.90 -5.44 34.28
N LEU A 314 -1.64 -6.30 33.55
CA LEU A 314 -3.05 -6.58 33.78
C LEU A 314 -3.27 -8.07 34.06
N GLU A 315 -4.06 -8.41 35.08
CA GLU A 315 -4.53 -9.78 35.31
C GLU A 315 -6.06 -9.83 35.24
N VAL A 316 -6.58 -10.80 34.49
CA VAL A 316 -8.01 -11.02 34.25
C VAL A 316 -8.37 -12.47 34.59
N GLU A 317 -9.44 -12.66 35.35
CA GLU A 317 -9.98 -13.98 35.67
C GLU A 317 -11.18 -14.31 34.79
N PHE A 318 -11.16 -15.48 34.17
CA PHE A 318 -12.23 -16.02 33.35
C PHE A 318 -12.39 -17.52 33.63
N GLU A 319 -13.62 -17.96 33.93
CA GLU A 319 -13.94 -19.38 34.24
C GLU A 319 -13.02 -20.00 35.32
N GLY A 320 -12.60 -19.19 36.30
CA GLY A 320 -11.70 -19.60 37.40
C GLY A 320 -10.21 -19.69 37.03
N GLN A 321 -9.84 -19.43 35.78
CA GLN A 321 -8.45 -19.32 35.33
C GLN A 321 -8.01 -17.85 35.27
N LYS A 322 -6.77 -17.59 35.69
CA LYS A 322 -6.18 -16.24 35.64
C LYS A 322 -5.26 -16.11 34.44
N PHE A 323 -5.50 -15.09 33.63
CA PHE A 323 -4.72 -14.74 32.45
C PHE A 323 -4.01 -13.40 32.68
N GLU A 324 -2.74 -13.35 32.32
CA GLU A 324 -1.88 -12.18 32.49
C GLU A 324 -1.59 -11.54 31.12
N TYR A 325 -1.72 -10.22 31.03
CA TYR A 325 -1.53 -9.45 29.80
C TYR A 325 -0.49 -8.33 30.00
N SER A 326 0.38 -8.15 29.01
CA SER A 326 1.35 -7.05 28.91
C SER A 326 0.83 -5.94 27.99
N MET A 327 1.67 -4.93 27.69
CA MET A 327 1.28 -3.83 26.78
C MET A 327 1.22 -4.25 25.31
N MET A 328 1.90 -5.34 24.96
CA MET A 328 1.88 -5.92 23.63
C MET A 328 1.05 -7.19 23.57
N HIS A 329 0.56 -7.51 22.38
CA HIS A 329 0.04 -8.85 22.09
C HIS A 329 0.45 -9.32 20.69
N PRO A 330 0.76 -10.62 20.52
CA PRO A 330 0.96 -11.19 19.20
C PRO A 330 -0.39 -11.34 18.48
N TRP A 331 -0.42 -11.07 17.17
CA TRP A 331 -1.59 -11.26 16.33
C TRP A 331 -1.24 -11.94 14.99
N PRO A 332 -1.95 -13.01 14.55
CA PRO A 332 -1.66 -13.70 13.30
C PRO A 332 -1.87 -12.81 12.06
N VAL A 333 -0.87 -12.70 11.18
CA VAL A 333 -0.94 -11.79 10.00
C VAL A 333 -2.02 -12.18 9.00
N ARG A 334 -2.28 -13.49 8.87
CA ARG A 334 -3.27 -14.02 7.92
C ARG A 334 -4.70 -13.69 8.34
N VAL A 335 -4.96 -13.41 9.62
CA VAL A 335 -6.29 -13.11 10.17
C VAL A 335 -6.45 -11.59 10.33
N PRO A 336 -7.40 -10.92 9.63
CA PRO A 336 -7.66 -9.50 9.86
C PRO A 336 -8.14 -9.25 11.30
N ARG A 337 -7.83 -8.09 11.87
CA ARG A 337 -8.33 -7.74 13.20
C ARG A 337 -9.86 -7.62 13.17
N PRO A 338 -10.59 -8.19 14.15
CA PRO A 338 -12.03 -8.09 14.19
C PRO A 338 -12.49 -6.66 14.54
N SER A 339 -13.62 -6.26 13.96
CA SER A 339 -14.33 -4.99 14.17
C SER A 339 -15.76 -5.29 14.59
N ASN A 340 -16.48 -4.29 15.12
CA ASN A 340 -17.89 -4.44 15.47
C ASN A 340 -18.76 -4.36 14.21
N ASP A 341 -18.73 -3.20 13.53
CA ASP A 341 -19.53 -2.92 12.34
C ASP A 341 -18.66 -2.29 11.24
N LYS A 342 -18.92 -2.65 9.97
CA LYS A 342 -18.39 -1.92 8.79
C LYS A 342 -19.32 -0.74 8.46
N LEU A 343 -18.77 0.46 8.34
CA LEU A 343 -19.49 1.68 7.99
C LEU A 343 -19.22 2.09 6.54
N SER A 344 -20.13 2.87 5.95
CA SER A 344 -19.87 3.55 4.69
C SER A 344 -19.05 4.82 4.93
N SER A 345 -18.00 5.04 4.14
CA SER A 345 -17.15 6.22 4.22
C SER A 345 -17.78 7.43 3.51
N GLY A 346 -17.99 8.53 4.25
CA GLY A 346 -18.42 9.82 3.70
C GLY A 346 -17.29 10.86 3.57
N ASP A 347 -16.16 10.62 4.23
CA ASP A 347 -15.07 11.59 4.37
C ASP A 347 -14.00 11.40 3.27
N PRO A 348 -13.55 12.46 2.57
CA PRO A 348 -12.52 12.34 1.54
C PRO A 348 -11.13 12.09 2.13
N LEU A 349 -10.38 11.23 1.46
CA LEU A 349 -8.93 11.12 1.65
C LEU A 349 -8.27 12.20 0.78
N ILE A 350 -7.84 13.28 1.42
CA ILE A 350 -7.14 14.38 0.74
C ILE A 350 -5.72 13.92 0.44
N VAL A 351 -5.29 13.99 -0.82
CA VAL A 351 -3.94 13.63 -1.27
C VAL A 351 -3.05 14.88 -1.41
N GLY A 352 -3.67 16.04 -1.62
CA GLY A 352 -2.98 17.30 -1.91
C GLY A 352 -2.65 17.51 -3.39
N GLN A 353 -3.14 16.63 -4.27
CA GLN A 353 -2.86 16.64 -5.71
C GLN A 353 -4.14 16.95 -6.48
N ARG A 354 -4.17 18.06 -7.23
CA ARG A 354 -5.37 18.61 -7.90
C ARG A 354 -6.12 17.58 -8.73
N VAL A 355 -5.42 16.80 -9.56
CA VAL A 355 -6.04 15.77 -10.42
C VAL A 355 -6.65 14.61 -9.62
N LEU A 356 -6.03 14.22 -8.50
CA LEU A 356 -6.48 13.10 -7.68
C LEU A 356 -7.66 13.51 -6.80
N ASP A 357 -7.58 14.68 -6.16
CA ASP A 357 -8.63 15.18 -5.26
C ASP A 357 -9.85 15.73 -6.02
N ALA A 358 -9.67 16.25 -7.25
CA ALA A 358 -10.78 16.76 -8.06
C ALA A 358 -11.42 15.69 -8.96
N LEU A 359 -10.67 15.08 -9.88
CA LEU A 359 -11.26 14.22 -10.91
C LEU A 359 -11.52 12.80 -10.40
N PHE A 360 -10.61 12.25 -9.59
CA PHE A 360 -10.62 10.84 -9.18
C PHE A 360 -10.55 10.66 -7.65
N PRO A 361 -11.42 11.33 -6.86
CA PRO A 361 -11.29 11.41 -5.42
C PRO A 361 -11.40 10.03 -4.74
N SER A 362 -10.67 9.89 -3.64
CA SER A 362 -10.74 8.74 -2.73
C SER A 362 -11.40 9.12 -1.39
N VAL A 363 -11.75 8.12 -0.59
CA VAL A 363 -12.38 8.26 0.73
C VAL A 363 -11.48 7.67 1.81
N GLN A 364 -11.61 8.15 3.04
CA GLN A 364 -10.98 7.53 4.21
C GLN A 364 -11.62 6.16 4.46
N GLY A 365 -10.82 5.09 4.38
CA GLY A 365 -11.33 3.71 4.32
C GLY A 365 -11.50 3.16 2.88
N GLY A 366 -11.11 3.92 1.86
CA GLY A 366 -11.26 3.53 0.46
C GLY A 366 -10.17 2.59 -0.07
N THR A 367 -10.44 1.94 -1.20
CA THR A 367 -9.46 1.15 -1.96
C THR A 367 -9.06 1.85 -3.26
N VAL A 368 -7.75 2.07 -3.42
CA VAL A 368 -7.16 2.75 -4.59
C VAL A 368 -6.10 1.85 -5.22
N CYS A 369 -6.08 1.81 -6.55
CA CYS A 369 -4.99 1.22 -7.33
C CYS A 369 -4.26 2.29 -8.14
N ILE A 370 -2.93 2.28 -8.08
CA ILE A 370 -2.05 3.11 -8.91
C ILE A 370 -1.25 2.20 -9.84
N PRO A 371 -1.77 1.81 -11.02
CA PRO A 371 -0.96 1.11 -12.00
C PRO A 371 -0.08 2.09 -12.77
N GLY A 372 1.07 1.61 -13.22
CA GLY A 372 1.87 2.33 -14.20
C GLY A 372 3.18 1.62 -14.48
N ALA A 373 3.80 1.94 -15.62
CA ALA A 373 5.14 1.46 -15.90
C ALA A 373 6.17 2.03 -14.88
N PHE A 374 7.37 1.46 -14.87
CA PHE A 374 8.48 2.01 -14.09
C PHE A 374 8.81 3.45 -14.54
N GLY A 375 9.16 4.32 -13.59
CA GLY A 375 9.49 5.73 -13.85
C GLY A 375 8.29 6.66 -14.11
N CYS A 376 7.04 6.17 -14.04
CA CYS A 376 5.84 7.02 -14.21
C CYS A 376 5.42 7.78 -12.94
N GLY A 377 6.32 7.98 -11.97
CA GLY A 377 6.02 8.77 -10.76
C GLY A 377 5.19 8.07 -9.66
N LYS A 378 5.00 6.75 -9.69
CA LYS A 378 4.28 5.99 -8.63
C LYS A 378 4.79 6.33 -7.23
N THR A 379 6.09 6.17 -6.99
CA THR A 379 6.75 6.43 -5.71
C THR A 379 6.60 7.89 -5.27
N VAL A 380 6.61 8.84 -6.22
CA VAL A 380 6.38 10.28 -5.95
C VAL A 380 4.96 10.51 -5.45
N ILE A 381 3.95 9.88 -6.05
CA ILE A 381 2.55 9.96 -5.56
C ILE A 381 2.43 9.32 -4.17
N SER A 382 3.03 8.15 -3.93
CA SER A 382 3.02 7.51 -2.60
C SER A 382 3.72 8.36 -1.53
N GLN A 383 4.82 9.03 -1.88
CA GLN A 383 5.54 9.95 -1.01
C GLN A 383 4.74 11.24 -0.74
N SER A 384 4.05 11.80 -1.76
CA SER A 384 3.15 12.94 -1.58
C SER A 384 1.94 12.57 -0.70
N LEU A 385 1.39 11.37 -0.86
CA LEU A 385 0.31 10.87 -0.03
C LEU A 385 0.76 10.71 1.44
N SER A 386 1.94 10.14 1.71
CA SER A 386 2.43 10.04 3.09
C SER A 386 2.66 11.43 3.73
N LYS A 387 3.26 12.37 2.97
CA LYS A 387 3.47 13.76 3.38
C LYS A 387 2.18 14.48 3.74
N PHE A 388 1.23 14.53 2.79
CA PHE A 388 0.14 15.51 2.81
C PHE A 388 -1.24 14.95 3.14
N SER A 389 -1.38 13.64 3.32
CA SER A 389 -2.68 13.08 3.65
C SER A 389 -3.20 13.50 5.02
N ASN A 390 -4.52 13.67 5.08
CA ASN A 390 -5.31 13.88 6.30
C ASN A 390 -5.49 12.60 7.13
N SER A 391 -4.47 11.74 7.16
CA SER A 391 -4.45 10.49 7.94
C SER A 391 -3.53 10.63 9.16
N ASP A 392 -3.98 10.14 10.31
CA ASP A 392 -3.24 10.26 11.58
C ASP A 392 -1.90 9.51 11.54
N LEU A 393 -1.93 8.28 11.01
CA LEU A 393 -0.79 7.36 10.95
C LEU A 393 -0.61 6.82 9.53
N ILE A 394 0.63 6.60 9.13
CA ILE A 394 1.00 6.01 7.84
C ILE A 394 1.76 4.70 8.07
N VAL A 395 1.33 3.64 7.38
CA VAL A 395 2.14 2.42 7.25
C VAL A 395 2.61 2.39 5.80
N TYR A 396 3.89 2.69 5.57
CA TYR A 396 4.49 2.61 4.24
C TYR A 396 5.38 1.38 4.14
N VAL A 397 5.33 0.73 2.99
CA VAL A 397 5.86 -0.61 2.79
C VAL A 397 6.51 -0.62 1.42
N GLY A 398 7.73 -1.11 1.32
CA GLY A 398 8.31 -1.51 0.04
C GLY A 398 8.25 -3.02 -0.09
N CYS A 399 7.57 -3.54 -1.11
CA CYS A 399 7.59 -4.96 -1.42
C CYS A 399 8.32 -5.21 -2.75
N GLY A 400 9.49 -5.85 -2.69
CA GLY A 400 10.30 -6.15 -3.87
C GLY A 400 10.80 -4.89 -4.60
N GLU A 401 10.76 -3.74 -3.94
CA GLU A 401 11.24 -2.47 -4.49
C GLU A 401 12.77 -2.44 -4.55
N ARG A 402 13.33 -1.58 -5.41
CA ARG A 402 14.79 -1.49 -5.55
C ARG A 402 15.41 -0.95 -4.26
N GLY A 403 16.58 -1.49 -3.90
CA GLY A 403 17.32 -1.04 -2.70
C GLY A 403 17.59 0.47 -2.69
N ASN A 404 17.87 1.08 -3.84
CA ASN A 404 18.07 2.53 -3.97
C ASN A 404 16.79 3.34 -3.72
N GLU A 405 15.63 2.86 -4.20
CA GLU A 405 14.35 3.54 -4.02
C GLU A 405 13.91 3.48 -2.54
N MET A 406 14.17 2.37 -1.86
CA MET A 406 14.00 2.27 -0.41
C MET A 406 15.02 3.12 0.37
N ALA A 407 16.27 3.22 -0.10
CA ALA A 407 17.27 4.06 0.55
C ALA A 407 16.95 5.56 0.43
N GLU A 408 16.43 6.01 -0.72
CA GLU A 408 15.93 7.37 -0.94
C GLU A 408 14.77 7.69 0.02
N VAL A 409 13.77 6.81 0.11
CA VAL A 409 12.68 6.90 1.10
C VAL A 409 13.21 7.00 2.53
N LEU A 410 14.21 6.21 2.90
CA LEU A 410 14.80 6.21 4.24
C LEU A 410 15.67 7.43 4.57
N MET A 411 16.20 8.12 3.55
CA MET A 411 16.92 9.39 3.72
C MET A 411 15.97 10.59 3.78
N ASP A 412 14.96 10.62 2.90
CA ASP A 412 14.00 11.71 2.80
C ASP A 412 13.06 11.79 4.02
N PHE A 413 12.50 10.66 4.47
CA PHE A 413 11.43 10.66 5.49
C PHE A 413 11.86 11.29 6.84
N PRO A 414 13.10 11.12 7.35
CA PRO A 414 13.57 11.84 8.52
C PRO A 414 13.70 13.37 8.35
N GLU A 415 14.01 13.86 7.15
CA GLU A 415 14.17 15.31 6.87
C GLU A 415 12.82 16.03 6.71
N LEU A 416 11.79 15.29 6.29
CA LEU A 416 10.45 15.81 6.04
C LEU A 416 9.71 16.12 7.34
N THR A 417 9.32 17.39 7.50
CA THR A 417 8.57 17.87 8.66
C THR A 417 7.14 18.27 8.28
N ILE A 418 6.20 18.00 9.20
CA ILE A 418 4.83 18.51 9.16
C ILE A 418 4.67 19.57 10.25
N ASP A 419 3.80 20.55 10.03
CA ASP A 419 3.39 21.48 11.08
C ASP A 419 2.19 20.89 11.82
N PHE A 420 2.35 20.66 13.13
CA PHE A 420 1.33 20.11 14.01
C PHE A 420 1.31 20.95 15.30
N ASP A 421 0.16 21.54 15.61
CA ASP A 421 -0.02 22.50 16.73
C ASP A 421 1.04 23.65 16.76
N GLY A 422 1.45 24.13 15.57
CA GLY A 422 2.46 25.19 15.44
C GLY A 422 3.89 24.72 15.69
N ARG A 423 4.15 23.41 15.64
CA ARG A 423 5.46 22.79 15.82
C ARG A 423 5.81 21.94 14.61
N LYS A 424 7.03 22.10 14.11
CA LYS A 424 7.60 21.24 13.08
C LYS A 424 8.08 19.93 13.69
N GLU A 425 7.42 18.83 13.33
CA GLU A 425 7.75 17.47 13.78
C GLU A 425 8.01 16.57 12.55
N PRO A 426 8.98 15.64 12.60
CA PRO A 426 9.31 14.80 11.45
C PRO A 426 8.24 13.73 11.21
N ILE A 427 7.92 13.48 9.94
CA ILE A 427 6.88 12.52 9.52
C ILE A 427 7.16 11.08 10.00
N MET A 428 8.43 10.71 10.22
CA MET A 428 8.81 9.42 10.79
C MET A 428 8.09 9.10 12.11
N LYS A 429 7.78 10.11 12.96
CA LYS A 429 7.08 9.89 14.23
C LYS A 429 5.63 9.40 14.08
N ARG A 430 5.01 9.59 12.91
CA ARG A 430 3.68 9.04 12.56
C ARG A 430 3.73 7.93 11.51
N THR A 431 4.93 7.45 11.16
CA THR A 431 5.12 6.46 10.11
C THR A 431 5.74 5.18 10.66
N CYS A 432 5.23 4.03 10.23
CA CYS A 432 5.89 2.73 10.35
C CYS A 432 6.36 2.31 8.96
N LEU A 433 7.63 1.89 8.84
CA LEU A 433 8.23 1.48 7.57
C LEU A 433 8.50 -0.03 7.56
N ILE A 434 8.04 -0.72 6.53
CA ILE A 434 8.34 -2.14 6.29
C ILE A 434 9.11 -2.26 4.97
N ALA A 435 10.42 -2.49 5.07
CA ALA A 435 11.35 -2.50 3.95
C ALA A 435 11.64 -3.95 3.53
N ASN A 436 11.07 -4.37 2.40
CA ASN A 436 11.40 -5.63 1.75
C ASN A 436 11.93 -5.39 0.32
N THR A 437 13.25 -5.48 0.16
CA THR A 437 13.91 -5.15 -1.12
C THR A 437 13.84 -6.27 -2.14
N SER A 438 14.10 -5.96 -3.41
CA SER A 438 14.19 -6.98 -4.48
C SER A 438 15.27 -8.05 -4.25
N ASN A 439 16.25 -7.82 -3.38
CA ASN A 439 17.30 -8.79 -3.03
C ASN A 439 16.93 -9.70 -1.84
N MET A 440 15.86 -9.38 -1.12
CA MET A 440 15.38 -10.21 -0.01
C MET A 440 14.54 -11.39 -0.52
N PRO A 441 14.43 -12.49 0.27
CA PRO A 441 13.81 -13.74 -0.17
C PRO A 441 12.37 -13.58 -0.66
N VAL A 442 12.03 -14.36 -1.68
CA VAL A 442 10.72 -14.30 -2.36
C VAL A 442 9.57 -14.64 -1.41
N ALA A 443 9.79 -15.57 -0.47
CA ALA A 443 8.81 -15.88 0.56
C ALA A 443 8.55 -14.67 1.48
N ALA A 444 9.59 -13.93 1.89
CA ALA A 444 9.44 -12.75 2.74
C ALA A 444 8.59 -11.66 2.07
N ARG A 445 8.47 -11.70 0.72
CA ARG A 445 7.48 -10.89 -0.01
C ARG A 445 6.07 -11.28 0.39
N GLU A 446 5.62 -12.54 0.28
CA GLU A 446 4.24 -12.89 0.70
C GLU A 446 3.92 -12.42 2.13
N ALA A 447 4.87 -12.56 3.07
CA ALA A 447 4.73 -12.01 4.42
C ALA A 447 4.59 -10.47 4.44
N SER A 448 5.36 -9.75 3.62
CA SER A 448 5.32 -8.30 3.44
C SER A 448 4.27 -7.77 2.44
N ILE A 449 3.28 -8.56 2.01
CA ILE A 449 2.15 -8.09 1.18
C ILE A 449 0.81 -8.07 1.94
N TYR A 450 0.86 -8.11 3.26
CA TYR A 450 -0.22 -7.51 4.06
C TYR A 450 -0.23 -5.98 4.02
N THR A 451 0.38 -5.37 2.99
CA THR A 451 1.07 -4.11 3.24
C THR A 451 1.29 -3.23 1.98
N ASP A 452 1.91 -3.67 0.85
CA ASP A 452 1.77 -3.01 -0.49
C ASP A 452 2.18 -3.88 -1.71
N SER A 453 3.30 -3.58 -2.39
CA SER A 453 3.46 -3.65 -3.87
C SER A 453 2.89 -4.92 -4.50
N SER A 454 1.72 -4.79 -5.10
CA SER A 454 0.86 -5.94 -5.45
C SER A 454 1.36 -6.75 -6.66
N SER A 455 2.15 -6.17 -7.56
CA SER A 455 2.72 -6.91 -8.70
C SER A 455 3.92 -7.77 -8.31
N ARG A 456 4.82 -7.25 -7.47
CA ARG A 456 5.98 -8.01 -6.96
C ARG A 456 5.52 -9.20 -6.09
N TRP A 457 4.33 -9.09 -5.49
CA TRP A 457 3.63 -10.20 -4.85
C TRP A 457 3.13 -11.28 -5.80
N ALA A 458 2.39 -10.89 -6.82
CA ALA A 458 1.83 -11.85 -7.76
C ALA A 458 2.96 -12.66 -8.42
N GLU A 459 4.09 -12.01 -8.74
CA GLU A 459 5.31 -12.69 -9.19
C GLU A 459 5.85 -13.69 -8.14
N ALA A 460 5.87 -13.32 -6.86
CA ALA A 460 6.27 -14.22 -5.77
C ALA A 460 5.32 -15.42 -5.62
N LEU A 461 4.00 -15.20 -5.64
CA LEU A 461 2.98 -16.25 -5.63
C LEU A 461 3.12 -17.19 -6.83
N ARG A 462 3.40 -16.65 -8.03
CA ARG A 462 3.72 -17.44 -9.23
C ARG A 462 4.94 -18.33 -9.04
N GLU A 463 6.02 -17.80 -8.45
CA GLU A 463 7.24 -18.56 -8.19
C GLU A 463 7.02 -19.68 -7.15
N ILE A 464 6.26 -19.39 -6.08
CA ILE A 464 5.89 -20.36 -5.04
C ILE A 464 5.01 -21.47 -5.63
N SER A 465 3.96 -21.09 -6.37
CA SER A 465 3.02 -22.00 -7.02
C SER A 465 3.72 -22.92 -8.03
N GLY A 466 4.64 -22.36 -8.83
CA GLY A 466 5.48 -23.13 -9.75
C GLY A 466 6.39 -24.14 -9.05
N ARG A 467 7.01 -23.79 -7.91
CA ARG A 467 7.80 -24.75 -7.10
C ARG A 467 6.94 -25.80 -6.41
N LEU A 468 5.69 -25.48 -6.09
CA LEU A 468 4.71 -26.39 -5.49
C LEU A 468 4.13 -27.43 -6.47
N GLY A 469 4.42 -27.30 -7.76
CA GLY A 469 3.86 -28.14 -8.83
C GLY A 469 2.37 -27.90 -9.06
N GLU A 470 1.86 -26.72 -8.70
CA GLU A 470 0.47 -26.33 -8.94
C GLU A 470 0.25 -26.02 -10.43
N MET A 471 -0.96 -26.30 -10.94
CA MET A 471 -1.29 -25.96 -12.33
C MET A 471 -1.44 -24.44 -12.47
N PRO A 472 -0.67 -23.79 -13.36
CA PRO A 472 -0.82 -22.36 -13.61
C PRO A 472 -2.12 -22.05 -14.35
N ALA A 473 -2.65 -20.86 -14.10
CA ALA A 473 -3.66 -20.20 -14.91
C ALA A 473 -2.97 -19.21 -15.88
N ASP A 474 -3.61 -18.07 -16.15
CA ASP A 474 -3.12 -17.06 -17.10
C ASP A 474 -1.71 -16.55 -16.75
N GLN A 475 -0.85 -16.44 -17.77
CA GLN A 475 0.54 -15.94 -17.67
C GLN A 475 1.40 -16.59 -16.56
N GLY A 476 1.05 -17.83 -16.17
CA GLY A 476 1.74 -18.60 -15.14
C GLY A 476 1.27 -18.35 -13.70
N PHE A 477 0.35 -17.41 -13.46
CA PHE A 477 -0.10 -17.10 -12.11
C PHE A 477 -1.02 -18.19 -11.53
N PRO A 478 -1.09 -18.38 -10.20
CA PRO A 478 -2.00 -19.34 -9.59
C PRO A 478 -3.47 -18.92 -9.72
N ALA A 479 -4.37 -19.90 -9.84
CA ALA A 479 -5.81 -19.67 -9.90
C ALA A 479 -6.40 -18.92 -8.69
N TYR A 480 -5.72 -18.94 -7.53
CA TYR A 480 -6.14 -18.23 -6.32
C TYR A 480 -5.67 -16.76 -6.24
N LEU A 481 -4.97 -16.22 -7.26
CA LEU A 481 -4.46 -14.84 -7.26
C LEU A 481 -5.57 -13.81 -6.97
N GLY A 482 -6.70 -13.89 -7.69
CA GLY A 482 -7.82 -12.96 -7.50
C GLY A 482 -8.44 -13.03 -6.11
N ALA A 483 -8.56 -14.24 -5.54
CA ALA A 483 -9.08 -14.44 -4.17
C ALA A 483 -8.13 -13.88 -3.10
N LYS A 484 -6.81 -14.05 -3.30
CA LYS A 484 -5.77 -13.46 -2.42
C LYS A 484 -5.80 -11.93 -2.48
N LEU A 485 -5.85 -11.33 -3.67
CA LEU A 485 -6.00 -9.87 -3.84
C LEU A 485 -7.30 -9.35 -3.19
N ALA A 486 -8.44 -10.02 -3.39
CA ALA A 486 -9.70 -9.63 -2.77
C ALA A 486 -9.63 -9.67 -1.25
N SER A 487 -9.07 -10.75 -0.68
CA SER A 487 -8.87 -10.91 0.78
C SER A 487 -7.90 -9.88 1.39
N PHE A 488 -7.08 -9.21 0.58
CA PHE A 488 -6.25 -8.09 1.00
C PHE A 488 -7.02 -6.76 0.96
N TYR A 489 -7.56 -6.37 -0.20
CA TYR A 489 -8.25 -5.09 -0.36
C TYR A 489 -9.53 -4.97 0.50
N GLU A 490 -10.26 -6.07 0.73
CA GLU A 490 -11.45 -6.09 1.61
C GLU A 490 -11.15 -5.92 3.12
N ARG A 491 -9.87 -5.80 3.50
CA ARG A 491 -9.45 -5.38 4.85
C ARG A 491 -9.53 -3.86 5.03
N ALA A 492 -9.57 -3.10 3.94
CA ALA A 492 -9.87 -1.67 3.96
C ALA A 492 -11.32 -1.41 4.39
N GLY A 493 -11.57 -0.18 4.85
CA GLY A 493 -12.91 0.28 5.22
C GLY A 493 -12.90 1.25 6.40
N LYS A 494 -13.99 2.00 6.56
CA LYS A 494 -14.34 2.68 7.81
C LYS A 494 -15.10 1.68 8.69
N VAL A 495 -14.70 1.54 9.96
CA VAL A 495 -15.24 0.54 10.88
C VAL A 495 -15.45 1.12 12.27
N VAL A 496 -16.41 0.56 13.01
CA VAL A 496 -16.48 0.70 14.47
C VAL A 496 -15.54 -0.35 15.07
N SER A 497 -14.55 0.11 15.83
CA SER A 497 -13.60 -0.75 16.54
C SER A 497 -14.29 -1.52 17.65
N LEU A 498 -13.79 -2.72 17.97
CA LEU A 498 -14.28 -3.46 19.13
C LEU A 498 -13.87 -2.82 20.45
N GLY A 499 -14.74 -3.00 21.45
CA GLY A 499 -14.50 -2.65 22.84
C GLY A 499 -14.66 -1.16 23.17
N SER A 500 -14.81 -0.90 24.47
CA SER A 500 -15.04 0.42 25.04
C SER A 500 -13.77 1.27 25.10
N PRO A 501 -13.82 2.58 24.82
CA PRO A 501 -14.95 3.32 24.28
C PRO A 501 -15.19 3.02 22.79
N ASP A 502 -16.43 3.24 22.34
CA ASP A 502 -16.79 3.20 20.92
C ASP A 502 -15.89 4.15 20.12
N ARG A 503 -15.16 3.59 19.17
CA ARG A 503 -14.19 4.32 18.34
C ARG A 503 -14.42 3.99 16.88
N GLN A 504 -14.63 5.02 16.07
CA GLN A 504 -14.56 4.88 14.63
C GLN A 504 -13.09 4.93 14.19
N GLY A 505 -12.71 4.06 13.27
CA GLY A 505 -11.40 4.07 12.61
C GLY A 505 -11.58 3.81 11.12
N SER A 506 -10.57 4.13 10.32
CA SER A 506 -10.57 3.79 8.89
C SER A 506 -9.20 3.33 8.43
N ILE A 507 -9.18 2.38 7.50
CA ILE A 507 -7.97 1.90 6.84
C ILE A 507 -8.16 2.11 5.34
N SER A 508 -7.46 3.09 4.78
CA SER A 508 -7.36 3.30 3.33
C SER A 508 -6.21 2.46 2.77
N ILE A 509 -6.46 1.67 1.73
CA ILE A 509 -5.40 0.92 1.03
C ILE A 509 -5.15 1.58 -0.31
N VAL A 510 -3.90 1.97 -0.56
CA VAL A 510 -3.42 2.51 -1.83
C VAL A 510 -2.34 1.58 -2.36
N GLY A 511 -2.72 0.68 -3.27
CA GLY A 511 -1.84 -0.34 -3.81
C GLY A 511 -1.15 0.10 -5.10
N ALA A 512 0.18 -0.01 -5.14
CA ALA A 512 0.94 0.19 -6.36
C ALA A 512 0.94 -1.06 -7.24
N VAL A 513 0.63 -0.91 -8.53
CA VAL A 513 0.68 -1.99 -9.52
C VAL A 513 1.70 -1.62 -10.61
N SER A 514 2.58 -2.55 -10.93
CA SER A 514 3.63 -2.38 -11.94
C SER A 514 3.45 -3.42 -13.05
N PRO A 515 2.48 -3.24 -13.96
CA PRO A 515 2.31 -4.13 -15.09
C PRO A 515 3.55 -4.16 -15.98
N PRO A 516 3.92 -5.32 -16.57
CA PRO A 516 5.01 -5.41 -17.52
C PRO A 516 4.72 -4.50 -18.73
N GLY A 517 5.69 -3.67 -19.10
CA GLY A 517 5.56 -2.72 -20.21
C GLY A 517 4.59 -1.54 -20.01
N GLY A 518 3.73 -1.58 -18.97
CA GLY A 518 2.60 -0.65 -18.83
C GLY A 518 1.27 -1.20 -19.36
N ASP A 519 1.17 -2.49 -19.67
CA ASP A 519 -0.05 -3.10 -20.21
C ASP A 519 -1.08 -3.43 -19.11
N PHE A 520 -2.27 -2.85 -19.19
CA PHE A 520 -3.35 -3.09 -18.24
C PHE A 520 -4.10 -4.41 -18.46
N SER A 521 -3.82 -5.15 -19.55
CA SER A 521 -4.34 -6.50 -19.79
C SER A 521 -3.71 -7.58 -18.88
N ASP A 522 -2.61 -7.24 -18.20
CA ASP A 522 -1.95 -8.09 -17.21
C ASP A 522 -2.96 -8.62 -16.15
N PRO A 523 -2.89 -9.91 -15.77
CA PRO A 523 -3.87 -10.53 -14.88
C PRO A 523 -3.84 -9.96 -13.45
N VAL A 524 -2.72 -9.40 -12.99
CA VAL A 524 -2.65 -8.71 -11.68
C VAL A 524 -3.44 -7.40 -11.75
N THR A 525 -3.25 -6.65 -12.83
CA THR A 525 -3.95 -5.39 -13.09
C THR A 525 -5.45 -5.63 -13.27
N THR A 526 -5.83 -6.62 -14.09
CA THR A 526 -7.22 -7.02 -14.33
C THR A 526 -7.91 -7.51 -13.05
N SER A 527 -7.24 -8.34 -12.25
CA SER A 527 -7.77 -8.80 -10.96
C SER A 527 -7.97 -7.62 -9.99
N THR A 528 -6.99 -6.70 -9.92
CA THR A 528 -7.05 -5.53 -9.04
C THR A 528 -8.18 -4.58 -9.46
N LEU A 529 -8.33 -4.30 -10.76
CA LEU A 529 -9.41 -3.49 -11.35
C LEU A 529 -10.81 -3.98 -10.97
N GLY A 530 -11.00 -5.31 -10.89
CA GLY A 530 -12.28 -5.91 -10.48
C GLY A 530 -12.64 -5.68 -9.01
N ILE A 531 -11.65 -5.41 -8.15
CA ILE A 531 -11.82 -5.29 -6.69
C ILE A 531 -11.87 -3.81 -6.26
N VAL A 532 -10.94 -2.98 -6.77
CA VAL A 532 -10.78 -1.61 -6.29
C VAL A 532 -11.90 -0.67 -6.76
N GLN A 533 -12.12 0.36 -5.95
CA GLN A 533 -13.14 1.37 -6.20
C GLN A 533 -12.60 2.63 -6.88
N VAL A 534 -11.30 2.91 -6.73
CA VAL A 534 -10.58 4.01 -7.40
C VAL A 534 -9.39 3.48 -8.18
N PHE A 535 -9.18 4.03 -9.37
CA PHE A 535 -8.14 3.66 -10.31
C PHE A 535 -7.47 4.91 -10.86
N TRP A 536 -6.19 5.11 -10.53
CA TRP A 536 -5.35 6.22 -10.97
C TRP A 536 -4.34 5.73 -12.02
N GLY A 537 -4.80 5.56 -13.26
CA GLY A 537 -4.00 5.01 -14.34
C GLY A 537 -2.87 5.96 -14.76
N LEU A 538 -1.62 5.61 -14.48
CA LEU A 538 -0.47 6.45 -14.89
C LEU A 538 0.00 6.10 -16.30
N ASP A 539 0.07 7.12 -17.17
CA ASP A 539 0.50 6.97 -18.56
C ASP A 539 1.99 7.34 -18.74
N LYS A 540 2.73 6.40 -19.33
CA LYS A 540 4.12 6.56 -19.73
C LYS A 540 4.31 7.70 -20.75
N LYS A 541 3.35 7.96 -21.64
CA LYS A 541 3.41 9.04 -22.63
C LYS A 541 3.42 10.42 -21.96
N LEU A 542 2.61 10.62 -20.91
CA LEU A 542 2.57 11.85 -20.12
C LEU A 542 3.90 12.03 -19.36
N ALA A 543 4.39 10.98 -18.69
CA ALA A 543 5.67 11.01 -17.99
C ALA A 543 6.85 11.33 -18.94
N GLN A 544 6.87 10.76 -20.16
CA GLN A 544 7.88 11.08 -21.18
C GLN A 544 7.84 12.54 -21.65
N ARG A 545 6.65 13.17 -21.66
CA ARG A 545 6.47 14.61 -21.92
C ARG A 545 6.79 15.50 -20.70
N LYS A 546 7.23 14.91 -19.58
CA LYS A 546 7.41 15.56 -18.27
C LYS A 546 6.14 16.21 -17.72
N HIS A 547 4.97 15.71 -18.13
CA HIS A 547 3.70 16.06 -17.51
C HIS A 547 3.55 15.24 -16.23
N PHE A 548 3.57 15.91 -15.08
CA PHE A 548 3.47 15.30 -13.76
C PHE A 548 2.41 16.03 -12.91
N PRO A 549 1.61 15.30 -12.09
CA PRO A 549 1.51 13.83 -12.03
C PRO A 549 0.91 13.24 -13.32
N SER A 550 1.49 12.16 -13.83
CA SER A 550 1.22 11.62 -15.17
C SER A 550 -0.06 10.75 -15.24
N VAL A 551 -1.17 11.26 -14.72
CA VAL A 551 -2.46 10.55 -14.63
C VAL A 551 -3.22 10.66 -15.95
N ASN A 552 -3.66 9.53 -16.50
CA ASN A 552 -4.48 9.48 -17.70
C ASN A 552 -5.95 9.82 -17.35
N THR A 553 -6.48 10.89 -17.96
CA THR A 553 -7.83 11.41 -17.70
C THR A 553 -8.97 10.56 -18.27
N ALA A 554 -8.72 9.82 -19.35
CA ALA A 554 -9.72 8.96 -20.00
C ALA A 554 -9.84 7.58 -19.31
N LEU A 555 -8.72 7.00 -18.87
CA LEU A 555 -8.67 5.66 -18.29
C LEU A 555 -8.90 5.65 -16.76
N SER A 556 -8.59 6.74 -16.06
CA SER A 556 -8.78 6.81 -14.60
C SER A 556 -10.26 6.95 -14.22
N TYR A 557 -10.63 6.43 -13.05
CA TYR A 557 -11.99 6.53 -12.53
C TYR A 557 -12.06 6.45 -11.01
N SER A 558 -13.15 6.97 -10.43
CA SER A 558 -13.53 6.76 -9.03
C SER A 558 -15.01 6.40 -8.93
N LYS A 559 -15.32 5.35 -8.18
CA LYS A 559 -16.70 4.93 -7.86
C LYS A 559 -17.26 5.64 -6.61
N TYR A 560 -16.43 6.33 -5.82
CA TYR A 560 -16.84 7.02 -4.59
C TYR A 560 -17.50 8.39 -4.81
N THR A 561 -17.63 8.84 -6.06
CA THR A 561 -18.19 10.15 -6.42
C THR A 561 -19.60 10.40 -5.84
N LYS A 562 -20.44 9.36 -5.72
CA LYS A 562 -21.76 9.42 -5.09
C LYS A 562 -21.71 9.41 -3.55
N ALA A 563 -20.74 8.71 -2.95
CA ALA A 563 -20.60 8.65 -1.50
C ALA A 563 -20.15 10.01 -0.93
N LEU A 564 -19.24 10.67 -1.64
CA LEU A 564 -18.73 12.00 -1.31
C LEU A 564 -19.71 13.14 -1.59
N GLU A 565 -20.83 12.89 -2.26
CA GLU A 565 -21.76 13.97 -2.66
C GLU A 565 -22.30 14.74 -1.44
N LYS A 566 -22.58 14.04 -0.32
CA LYS A 566 -23.00 14.67 0.94
C LYS A 566 -21.95 15.64 1.49
N TYR A 567 -20.69 15.20 1.55
CA TYR A 567 -19.56 16.02 1.99
C TYR A 567 -19.39 17.26 1.11
N TYR A 568 -19.53 17.12 -0.22
CA TYR A 568 -19.46 18.26 -1.14
C TYR A 568 -20.68 19.18 -1.04
N GLN A 569 -21.89 18.67 -0.77
CA GLN A 569 -23.07 19.52 -0.55
C GLN A 569 -22.91 20.43 0.68
N GLU A 570 -22.26 19.94 1.74
CA GLU A 570 -21.98 20.72 2.96
C GLU A 570 -20.84 21.72 2.77
N ASN A 571 -19.72 21.33 2.15
CA ASN A 571 -18.50 22.14 2.11
C ASN A 571 -18.28 22.94 0.81
N ALA A 572 -18.72 22.42 -0.34
CA ALA A 572 -18.42 22.99 -1.66
C ALA A 572 -19.47 22.57 -2.73
N PRO A 573 -20.72 23.03 -2.65
CA PRO A 573 -21.85 22.45 -3.40
C PRO A 573 -21.73 22.53 -4.94
N GLN A 574 -20.92 23.46 -5.45
CA GLN A 574 -20.68 23.61 -6.90
C GLN A 574 -19.55 22.69 -7.43
N PHE A 575 -18.73 22.11 -6.56
CA PHE A 575 -17.55 21.32 -6.93
C PHE A 575 -17.87 20.09 -7.82
N PRO A 576 -18.90 19.26 -7.53
CA PRO A 576 -19.23 18.12 -8.39
C PRO A 576 -19.66 18.54 -9.80
N ARG A 577 -20.33 19.69 -9.93
CA ARG A 577 -20.75 20.26 -11.22
C ARG A 577 -19.53 20.70 -12.04
N TYR A 578 -18.56 21.39 -11.44
CA TYR A 578 -17.34 21.78 -12.15
C TYR A 578 -16.50 20.58 -12.57
N ARG A 579 -16.43 19.53 -11.74
CA ARG A 579 -15.72 18.27 -12.08
C ARG A 579 -16.27 17.64 -13.35
N GLU A 580 -17.60 17.48 -13.45
CA GLU A 580 -18.20 16.82 -14.61
C GLU A 580 -17.96 17.62 -15.89
N ARG A 581 -18.12 18.95 -15.83
CA ARG A 581 -17.85 19.84 -16.98
C ARG A 581 -16.39 19.81 -17.43
N ILE A 582 -15.43 19.75 -16.51
CA ILE A 582 -14.02 19.59 -16.85
C ILE A 582 -13.77 18.22 -17.50
N ARG A 583 -14.45 17.16 -17.04
CA ARG A 583 -14.36 15.83 -17.65
C ARG A 583 -14.93 15.80 -19.07
N GLU A 584 -16.10 16.39 -19.28
CA GLU A 584 -16.73 16.55 -20.60
C GLU A 584 -15.80 17.31 -21.56
N LEU A 585 -15.27 18.46 -21.12
CA LEU A 585 -14.35 19.30 -21.90
C LEU A 585 -13.06 18.54 -22.27
N LEU A 586 -12.47 17.79 -21.34
CA LEU A 586 -11.29 16.96 -21.61
C LEU A 586 -11.60 15.83 -22.61
N SER A 587 -12.77 15.19 -22.52
CA SER A 587 -13.20 14.16 -23.49
C SER A 587 -13.38 14.75 -24.89
N GLN A 588 -14.08 15.88 -25.01
CA GLN A 588 -14.25 16.59 -26.27
C GLN A 588 -12.91 17.06 -26.84
N SER A 589 -11.97 17.51 -26.00
CA SER A 589 -10.62 17.84 -26.44
C SER A 589 -9.86 16.65 -27.02
N GLU A 590 -10.03 15.43 -26.49
CA GLU A 590 -9.36 14.23 -27.03
C GLU A 590 -9.96 13.80 -28.39
N GLU A 591 -11.27 13.95 -28.58
CA GLU A 591 -11.93 13.76 -29.89
C GLU A 591 -11.46 14.82 -30.91
N LEU A 592 -11.45 16.09 -30.52
CA LEU A 592 -10.97 17.20 -31.35
C LEU A 592 -9.48 17.07 -31.69
N ASP A 593 -8.64 16.63 -30.75
CA ASP A 593 -7.20 16.37 -30.98
C ASP A 593 -6.98 15.31 -32.09
N GLN A 594 -7.90 14.35 -32.27
CA GLN A 594 -7.86 13.38 -33.39
C GLN A 594 -8.25 14.05 -34.72
N VAL A 595 -9.31 14.87 -34.73
CA VAL A 595 -9.73 15.63 -35.93
C VAL A 595 -8.63 16.60 -36.38
N VAL A 596 -7.97 17.27 -35.43
CA VAL A 596 -6.83 18.17 -35.71
C VAL A 596 -5.66 17.43 -36.35
N GLN A 597 -5.38 16.19 -35.95
CA GLN A 597 -4.32 15.37 -36.56
C GLN A 597 -4.65 14.94 -38.00
N LEU A 598 -5.93 14.84 -38.36
CA LEU A 598 -6.37 14.41 -39.69
C LEU A 598 -6.56 15.59 -40.66
N VAL A 599 -7.13 16.71 -40.21
CA VAL A 599 -7.59 17.82 -41.07
C VAL A 599 -6.89 19.15 -40.76
N GLY A 600 -6.27 19.29 -39.58
CA GLY A 600 -5.58 20.50 -39.13
C GLY A 600 -6.47 21.47 -38.34
N LYS A 601 -5.87 22.22 -37.41
CA LYS A 601 -6.57 23.13 -36.47
C LYS A 601 -7.32 24.29 -37.17
N SER A 602 -6.99 24.62 -38.42
CA SER A 602 -7.67 25.64 -39.22
C SER A 602 -9.09 25.24 -39.68
N ALA A 603 -9.39 23.94 -39.77
CA ALA A 603 -10.68 23.43 -40.24
C ALA A 603 -11.78 23.40 -39.16
N LEU A 604 -11.43 23.67 -37.90
CA LEU A 604 -12.36 23.64 -36.77
C LEU A 604 -13.24 24.88 -36.68
N GLY A 605 -14.43 24.72 -36.09
CA GLY A 605 -15.27 25.84 -35.66
C GLY A 605 -14.63 26.62 -34.50
N ASP A 606 -15.03 27.87 -34.30
CA ASP A 606 -14.42 28.70 -33.26
C ASP A 606 -14.79 28.24 -31.84
N SER A 607 -15.96 27.62 -31.64
CA SER A 607 -16.30 26.91 -30.38
C SER A 607 -15.30 25.80 -30.07
N ASP A 608 -14.96 24.95 -31.05
CA ASP A 608 -14.02 23.84 -30.85
C ASP A 608 -12.60 24.34 -30.55
N LYS A 609 -12.23 25.50 -31.11
CA LYS A 609 -10.97 26.19 -30.78
C LYS A 609 -10.93 26.68 -29.34
N ILE A 610 -12.04 27.18 -28.79
CA ILE A 610 -12.15 27.47 -27.34
C ILE A 610 -11.91 26.16 -26.55
N THR A 611 -12.65 25.10 -26.87
CA THR A 611 -12.56 23.82 -26.16
C THR A 611 -11.11 23.31 -26.11
N LEU A 612 -10.39 23.35 -27.23
CA LEU A 612 -8.97 22.97 -27.28
C LEU A 612 -8.05 23.93 -26.50
N ASP A 613 -8.20 25.25 -26.66
CA ASP A 613 -7.33 26.22 -25.98
C ASP A 613 -7.55 26.19 -24.44
N VAL A 614 -8.80 26.03 -23.98
CA VAL A 614 -9.14 25.85 -22.55
C VAL A 614 -8.70 24.47 -22.05
N ALA A 615 -8.81 23.41 -22.85
CA ALA A 615 -8.28 22.10 -22.49
C ALA A 615 -6.76 22.15 -22.30
N THR A 616 -6.03 22.91 -23.14
CA THR A 616 -4.59 23.15 -22.93
C THR A 616 -4.33 23.86 -21.61
N LEU A 617 -5.08 24.93 -21.28
CA LEU A 617 -4.99 25.63 -19.99
C LEU A 617 -5.20 24.68 -18.80
N ILE A 618 -6.23 23.82 -18.85
CA ILE A 618 -6.50 22.81 -17.81
C ILE A 618 -5.35 21.78 -17.75
N LYS A 619 -4.87 21.29 -18.89
CA LYS A 619 -3.79 20.30 -19.00
C LYS A 619 -2.45 20.84 -18.46
N GLU A 620 -2.14 22.13 -18.61
CA GLU A 620 -0.85 22.76 -18.23
C GLU A 620 -0.84 23.48 -16.87
N ASP A 621 -1.98 24.02 -16.43
CA ASP A 621 -2.04 24.88 -15.23
C ASP A 621 -2.86 24.29 -14.08
N PHE A 622 -3.79 23.37 -14.36
CA PHE A 622 -4.59 22.69 -13.34
C PHE A 622 -4.14 21.24 -13.08
N LEU A 623 -3.93 20.45 -14.13
CA LEU A 623 -3.58 19.03 -14.01
C LEU A 623 -2.09 18.79 -13.74
N GLN A 624 -1.19 19.62 -14.29
CA GLN A 624 0.21 19.58 -13.88
C GLN A 624 0.36 20.12 -12.47
N GLN A 625 1.23 19.52 -11.66
CA GLN A 625 1.53 19.97 -10.31
C GLN A 625 2.96 19.58 -9.95
N ASN A 626 3.76 20.56 -9.52
CA ASN A 626 5.17 20.33 -9.19
C ASN A 626 5.35 20.02 -7.70
N GLY A 627 5.43 18.72 -7.38
CA GLY A 627 5.62 18.19 -6.03
C GLY A 627 6.88 18.66 -5.28
N TYR A 628 7.85 19.27 -5.96
CA TYR A 628 9.09 19.82 -5.37
C TYR A 628 9.02 21.32 -5.06
N SER A 629 7.92 22.01 -5.42
CA SER A 629 7.79 23.46 -5.26
C SER A 629 6.92 23.83 -4.07
N GLU A 630 7.28 24.89 -3.34
CA GLU A 630 6.62 25.23 -2.07
C GLU A 630 5.12 25.56 -2.21
N TYR A 631 4.71 26.12 -3.36
CA TYR A 631 3.33 26.54 -3.67
C TYR A 631 2.43 25.42 -4.25
N ASP A 632 3.03 24.41 -4.88
CA ASP A 632 2.34 23.34 -5.61
C ASP A 632 2.62 21.93 -5.04
N GLN A 633 3.46 21.79 -4.00
CA GLN A 633 3.64 20.51 -3.30
C GLN A 633 2.32 19.97 -2.70
N PHE A 634 1.48 20.89 -2.20
CA PHE A 634 0.19 20.63 -1.60
C PHE A 634 -0.82 21.67 -2.07
N CYS A 635 -1.93 21.23 -2.66
CA CYS A 635 -3.02 22.11 -3.07
C CYS A 635 -4.26 21.83 -2.20
N PRO A 636 -4.71 22.77 -1.36
CA PRO A 636 -5.94 22.63 -0.59
C PRO A 636 -7.18 22.45 -1.48
N LEU A 637 -8.24 21.86 -0.93
CA LEU A 637 -9.50 21.64 -1.64
C LEU A 637 -10.16 22.96 -2.07
N TRP A 638 -10.12 24.01 -1.22
CA TRP A 638 -10.65 25.33 -1.56
C TRP A 638 -9.88 25.99 -2.73
N LYS A 639 -8.55 25.93 -2.74
CA LYS A 639 -7.71 26.45 -3.85
C LYS A 639 -8.08 25.73 -5.16
N THR A 640 -8.22 24.41 -5.09
CA THR A 640 -8.64 23.57 -6.21
C THR A 640 -10.04 23.96 -6.72
N ALA A 641 -11.01 24.14 -5.83
CA ALA A 641 -12.38 24.54 -6.17
C ALA A 641 -12.45 25.92 -6.85
N TRP A 642 -11.69 26.91 -6.36
CA TRP A 642 -11.61 28.24 -6.97
C TRP A 642 -10.92 28.24 -8.33
N MET A 643 -9.83 27.49 -8.50
CA MET A 643 -9.19 27.31 -9.82
C MET A 643 -10.16 26.69 -10.84
N MET A 644 -10.91 25.65 -10.45
CA MET A 644 -11.94 25.04 -11.30
C MET A 644 -13.04 26.05 -11.68
N LYS A 645 -13.55 26.81 -10.69
CA LYS A 645 -14.55 27.86 -10.92
C LYS A 645 -14.06 28.91 -11.91
N ALA A 646 -12.86 29.47 -11.72
CA ALA A 646 -12.31 30.50 -12.59
C ALA A 646 -12.11 30.00 -14.04
N MET A 647 -11.54 28.81 -14.23
CA MET A 647 -11.36 28.23 -15.57
C MET A 647 -12.69 27.89 -16.27
N MET A 648 -13.70 27.42 -15.53
CA MET A 648 -15.03 27.16 -16.08
C MET A 648 -15.80 28.44 -16.40
N THR A 649 -15.66 29.50 -15.59
CA THR A 649 -16.26 30.80 -15.92
C THR A 649 -15.59 31.44 -17.14
N PHE A 650 -14.27 31.32 -17.30
CA PHE A 650 -13.57 31.74 -18.53
C PHE A 650 -14.13 31.03 -19.78
N HIS A 651 -14.32 29.71 -19.70
CA HIS A 651 -14.92 28.93 -20.78
C HIS A 651 -16.34 29.41 -21.12
N ASP A 652 -17.15 29.70 -20.11
CA ASP A 652 -18.55 30.11 -20.30
C ASP A 652 -18.69 31.51 -20.91
N GLU A 653 -17.89 32.48 -20.46
CA GLU A 653 -17.89 33.82 -21.07
C GLU A 653 -17.30 33.81 -22.49
N ALA A 654 -16.27 32.98 -22.75
CA ALA A 654 -15.74 32.77 -24.11
C ALA A 654 -16.80 32.17 -25.05
N GLN A 655 -17.53 31.13 -24.61
CA GLN A 655 -18.62 30.53 -25.38
C GLN A 655 -19.76 31.54 -25.67
N LYS A 656 -20.13 32.37 -24.69
CA LYS A 656 -21.13 33.44 -24.89
C LYS A 656 -20.68 34.47 -25.93
N ALA A 657 -19.46 34.99 -25.83
CA ALA A 657 -18.94 35.99 -26.77
C ALA A 657 -18.96 35.48 -28.23
N ILE A 658 -18.65 34.19 -28.45
CA ILE A 658 -18.76 33.59 -29.79
C ILE A 658 -20.21 33.39 -30.22
N SER A 659 -21.12 33.03 -29.31
CA SER A 659 -22.55 32.92 -29.63
C SER A 659 -23.18 34.25 -30.07
N GLN A 660 -22.59 35.37 -29.69
CA GLN A 660 -22.97 36.73 -30.10
C GLN A 660 -22.32 37.17 -31.43
N GLY A 661 -21.41 36.36 -32.00
CA GLY A 661 -20.81 36.59 -33.32
C GLY A 661 -19.38 37.12 -33.32
N HIS A 662 -18.73 37.27 -32.16
CA HIS A 662 -17.34 37.73 -32.07
C HIS A 662 -16.37 36.61 -32.47
N ASN A 663 -15.30 36.95 -33.20
CA ASN A 663 -14.30 35.98 -33.66
C ASN A 663 -13.31 35.59 -32.55
N TRP A 664 -13.03 34.29 -32.39
CA TRP A 664 -12.17 33.79 -31.29
C TRP A 664 -10.80 34.44 -31.23
N SER A 665 -10.16 34.73 -32.36
CA SER A 665 -8.81 35.32 -32.38
C SER A 665 -8.77 36.69 -31.71
N LYS A 666 -9.78 37.54 -31.94
CA LYS A 666 -9.89 38.86 -31.30
C LYS A 666 -10.18 38.75 -29.80
N VAL A 667 -11.12 37.87 -29.42
CA VAL A 667 -11.45 37.60 -28.02
C VAL A 667 -10.22 37.08 -27.27
N ARG A 668 -9.45 36.17 -27.88
CA ARG A 668 -8.21 35.64 -27.32
C ARG A 668 -7.11 36.69 -27.14
N GLU A 669 -6.92 37.58 -28.11
CA GLU A 669 -5.94 38.69 -28.00
C GLU A 669 -6.33 39.66 -26.87
N SER A 670 -7.59 40.11 -26.85
CA SER A 670 -8.10 41.03 -25.83
C SER A 670 -8.06 40.46 -24.40
N THR A 671 -8.28 39.14 -24.23
CA THR A 671 -8.28 38.45 -22.93
C THR A 671 -6.93 37.81 -22.53
N SER A 672 -5.85 38.13 -23.26
CA SER A 672 -4.51 37.51 -23.04
C SER A 672 -3.89 37.80 -21.67
N ASP A 673 -4.26 38.90 -21.03
CA ASP A 673 -3.94 39.22 -19.63
C ASP A 673 -4.71 38.34 -18.65
N VAL A 674 -6.02 38.16 -18.83
CA VAL A 674 -6.85 37.25 -18.02
C VAL A 674 -6.33 35.81 -18.12
N GLN A 675 -5.93 35.36 -19.32
CA GLN A 675 -5.27 34.06 -19.48
C GLN A 675 -3.95 33.97 -18.72
N SER A 676 -3.18 35.06 -18.67
CA SER A 676 -1.92 35.11 -17.91
C SER A 676 -2.16 35.08 -16.39
N GLU A 677 -3.20 35.74 -15.89
CA GLU A 677 -3.61 35.70 -14.49
C GLU A 677 -4.21 34.33 -14.08
N LEU A 678 -4.99 33.69 -14.96
CA LEU A 678 -5.48 32.32 -14.75
C LEU A 678 -4.32 31.32 -14.63
N ARG A 679 -3.24 31.50 -15.42
CA ARG A 679 -2.01 30.72 -15.31
C ARG A 679 -1.26 30.96 -14.01
N SER A 680 -1.30 32.19 -13.48
CA SER A 680 -0.58 32.52 -12.25
C SER A 680 -1.23 31.96 -10.98
N MET A 681 -2.52 31.58 -11.02
CA MET A 681 -3.26 31.04 -9.86
C MET A 681 -2.55 29.88 -9.15
N LYS A 682 -1.74 29.07 -9.85
CA LYS A 682 -0.99 27.95 -9.24
C LYS A 682 0.12 28.41 -8.30
N PHE A 683 0.75 29.56 -8.55
CA PHE A 683 1.89 30.08 -7.77
C PHE A 683 1.51 30.65 -6.39
N GLU A 684 0.22 30.87 -6.12
CA GLU A 684 -0.28 31.35 -4.82
C GLU A 684 0.07 30.35 -3.70
N ILE A 685 0.74 30.82 -2.63
CA ILE A 685 1.23 29.95 -1.55
C ILE A 685 0.09 29.71 -0.54
N PRO A 686 -0.34 28.45 -0.27
CA PRO A 686 -1.44 28.17 0.65
C PRO A 686 -1.29 28.77 2.06
N SER A 687 -0.05 28.99 2.50
CA SER A 687 0.30 29.60 3.80
C SER A 687 -0.03 31.10 3.93
N GLU A 688 -0.38 31.80 2.85
CA GLU A 688 -0.80 33.21 2.91
C GLU A 688 -2.22 33.40 3.49
N GLY A 689 -2.96 32.31 3.71
CA GLY A 689 -4.29 32.31 4.31
C GLY A 689 -5.41 32.25 3.28
N GLU A 690 -6.48 31.52 3.64
CA GLU A 690 -7.61 31.24 2.75
C GLU A 690 -8.31 32.54 2.33
N GLU A 691 -8.71 33.40 3.28
CA GLU A 691 -9.46 34.65 3.01
C GLU A 691 -8.74 35.61 2.03
N ALA A 692 -7.40 35.70 2.15
CA ALA A 692 -6.60 36.57 1.29
C ALA A 692 -6.56 36.06 -0.16
N ILE A 693 -6.43 34.75 -0.35
CA ILE A 693 -6.35 34.12 -1.67
C ILE A 693 -7.74 34.00 -2.31
N THR A 694 -8.79 33.66 -1.55
CA THR A 694 -10.16 33.63 -2.07
C THR A 694 -10.59 35.00 -2.56
N LYS A 695 -10.25 36.08 -1.85
CA LYS A 695 -10.50 37.44 -2.31
C LYS A 695 -9.77 37.78 -3.62
N LYS A 696 -8.48 37.44 -3.76
CA LYS A 696 -7.74 37.58 -5.03
C LYS A 696 -8.46 36.86 -6.19
N TYR A 697 -9.00 35.66 -5.94
CA TYR A 697 -9.75 34.90 -6.94
C TYR A 697 -11.14 35.46 -7.25
N GLU A 698 -11.83 36.08 -6.28
CA GLU A 698 -13.08 36.81 -6.52
C GLU A 698 -12.83 38.06 -7.37
N ASP A 699 -11.83 38.88 -7.01
CA ASP A 699 -11.41 40.06 -7.76
C ASP A 699 -10.95 39.69 -9.20
N LEU A 700 -10.35 38.52 -9.41
CA LEU A 700 -10.01 37.97 -10.73
C LEU A 700 -11.25 37.59 -11.54
N VAL A 701 -12.19 36.85 -10.94
CA VAL A 701 -13.42 36.43 -11.63
C VAL A 701 -14.29 37.64 -12.00
N GLN A 702 -14.38 38.65 -11.13
CA GLN A 702 -15.08 39.89 -11.44
C GLN A 702 -14.43 40.64 -12.60
N ARG A 703 -13.10 40.91 -12.53
CA ARG A 703 -12.38 41.60 -13.62
C ARG A 703 -12.46 40.84 -14.95
N MET A 704 -12.46 39.52 -14.92
CA MET A 704 -12.69 38.69 -16.09
C MET A 704 -14.08 38.93 -16.70
N THR A 705 -15.15 38.89 -15.89
CA THR A 705 -16.51 39.15 -16.38
C THR A 705 -16.67 40.58 -16.92
N GLU A 706 -16.11 41.58 -16.24
CA GLU A 706 -16.08 42.98 -16.71
C GLU A 706 -15.33 43.10 -18.05
N LYS A 707 -14.21 42.39 -18.21
CA LYS A 707 -13.44 42.41 -19.46
C LYS A 707 -14.16 41.71 -20.62
N PHE A 708 -14.82 40.57 -20.37
CA PHE A 708 -15.64 39.94 -21.39
C PHE A 708 -16.84 40.82 -21.79
N ALA A 709 -17.46 41.53 -20.85
CA ALA A 709 -18.51 42.51 -21.18
C ALA A 709 -17.98 43.63 -22.10
N ALA A 710 -16.82 44.21 -21.78
CA ALA A 710 -16.20 45.23 -22.64
C ALA A 710 -15.88 44.72 -24.06
N VAL A 711 -15.47 43.45 -24.21
CA VAL A 711 -15.17 42.82 -25.51
C VAL A 711 -16.44 42.44 -26.30
N ILE A 712 -17.60 42.38 -25.63
CA ILE A 712 -18.93 42.18 -26.25
C ILE A 712 -19.54 43.51 -26.69
N ASP A 713 -19.23 44.60 -25.97
CA ASP A 713 -19.67 45.96 -26.30
C ASP A 713 -18.85 46.62 -27.44
N GLU A 714 -17.66 46.06 -27.79
CA GLU A 714 -16.77 46.45 -28.91
C GLU A 714 -17.00 45.70 -30.25
#